data_AF-A0A6N9QBQ7-F1
#
_entry.id   AF-A0A6N9QBQ7-F1
#
_cell.length_a   1.000
_cell.length_b   1.000
_cell.length_c   1.000
_cell.angle_alpha   90.00
_cell.angle_beta   90.00
_cell.angle_gamma   90.00
#
_symmetry.space_group_name_H-M   'P 1'
#
loop_
_entity.id
_entity.type
_entity.pdbx_description
1 polymer ?
#
loop_
_entity_poly.entity_id
_entity_poly.type
_entity_poly.pdbx_seq_one_letter_code
_entity_poly.pdbx_strand_id
1 'polypeptide(L)'
;MKTTDKAIRTNIRNAIQQVSGLLKTDEMKAFLEAFTVSYAKIGDSNLYGGKHCGSDAEHKGADYIVQMLRDMGINAESLPFQTTRFQFNDASITIPGQEDIKPYACLSVSTDSQGIDGPVIDVGEGFTNFYAENDIKGKIALVETKEDFEDGTILGTFQMYEAEKHGAAAIILYTKENILDERTIRATYSCFACHIPVVTVSYHDAQRIRQYVEKTPDKSIHLYVDTDLRINGGTSYEVIGEIKGKTDERIVYSAHYDHFFRSIQDNITAVATLLGIAKAIKASGYVPNRTITFVFSGSHEIGPMESAAPDLLGAWELLHNLKPEWEGKVIADINFEYTGLAASQLRSFASHEMCETYFDFLTYMPEEAPGFPAVNHEIALEDYPLLTWCDACPFIMQGVPVFMNDVIHDQIYEDTSPYIGRDHTNMDNFDSYSAEAHLGSTWWYGCLGIYLDQKPVLVPDFSRRIRTLELTKAETALLKKEQIPYQDYEKQLQAFQAYGQLVAEKLRKFNGTDQSVQAAGKINAALLKIQKLLAHATDGLTTAIPSMITVPHKVYLEKGTLFQEALRLEQAEGYEAAYEQALRKVDLAGLKDRFSHELPQKMKQWVLKENQTWNQGKCKNFFTDQDLTPQNWKTAYEMNRNTIEKALRSETDCLKKVNGLLIQLLIENADQADIPQMMEWIKGFTKFPHRRTGTEEGKKSAHYVMETFQEIGLSHVEEELVPSICMDCNTYELEVDGKAFDCFFINGANRKALTGDFDSKIENAEIVYLGKGEAEDFANTDIQGKIVLCDVYFKPLHPMQMLGWMEDAEIYDPHGKAAKPLRKYDIYTPNNWPYNYLQAMEKGAAGFIGILCDFMDCHYFHEDYIDIVDLPDYMRIPGVWVSANDGEAMKRRLREQKLTGNLRVHTVYEKKHARIIKGEIKGKSDDIIVIHSHHDAVSRGAVQDASGMSVVFGIADFFARNQVKPEKTLMFVSTDSHYTDYEGHVGFLENRKQNQEQIILDFAVEHIAQEMDLDENNQIILTGEPETRMIYVSDTGGLLALAKEAAAIYGLEKTVFFPVRKQSSGAYTNDDVCSDAYDFNAAGIPVVSLLAAPMYLFHNSDTLEKVHQPSLKIVLRAYLYMILKALFQF
;
A
#
# COMPACT_ATOMS: atom_id res chain seq x y z
N MET A 1 -24.12 18.41 -1.33
CA MET A 1 -23.91 17.08 -1.97
C MET A 1 -24.80 16.87 -3.20
N LYS A 2 -26.15 16.79 -3.10
CA LYS A 2 -27.02 16.49 -4.27
C LYS A 2 -26.90 17.48 -5.46
N THR A 3 -26.61 18.76 -5.21
CA THR A 3 -26.44 19.78 -6.26
C THR A 3 -25.07 19.71 -6.94
N THR A 4 -24.00 19.47 -6.17
CA THR A 4 -22.61 19.31 -6.66
C THR A 4 -22.44 18.04 -7.51
N ASP A 5 -22.98 16.91 -7.03
CA ASP A 5 -22.98 15.63 -7.77
C ASP A 5 -23.71 15.77 -9.12
N LYS A 6 -24.85 16.49 -9.15
CA LYS A 6 -25.55 16.78 -10.41
C LYS A 6 -24.71 17.60 -11.39
N ALA A 7 -23.94 18.58 -10.91
CA ALA A 7 -23.06 19.40 -11.76
C ALA A 7 -21.91 18.57 -12.33
N ILE A 8 -21.25 17.75 -11.50
CA ILE A 8 -20.16 16.85 -11.92
C ILE A 8 -20.64 15.86 -12.99
N ARG A 9 -21.77 15.19 -12.74
CA ARG A 9 -22.39 14.28 -13.72
C ARG A 9 -22.73 14.98 -15.04
N THR A 10 -23.17 16.23 -14.97
CA THR A 10 -23.48 17.04 -16.17
C THR A 10 -22.20 17.38 -16.95
N ASN A 11 -21.12 17.75 -16.27
CA ASN A 11 -19.83 18.02 -16.90
C ASN A 11 -19.26 16.78 -17.60
N ILE A 12 -19.31 15.61 -16.94
CA ILE A 12 -18.89 14.34 -17.54
C ILE A 12 -19.72 14.04 -18.81
N ARG A 13 -21.05 14.18 -18.74
CA ARG A 13 -21.92 13.98 -19.91
C ARG A 13 -21.58 14.94 -21.06
N ASN A 14 -21.33 16.21 -20.77
CA ASN A 14 -20.97 17.20 -21.78
C ASN A 14 -19.62 16.86 -22.43
N ALA A 15 -18.62 16.44 -21.64
CA ALA A 15 -17.32 15.99 -22.14
C ALA A 15 -17.45 14.75 -23.04
N ILE A 16 -18.20 13.74 -22.60
CA ILE A 16 -18.51 12.55 -23.42
C ILE A 16 -19.20 12.99 -24.71
N GLN A 17 -20.22 13.85 -24.64
CA GLN A 17 -20.98 14.30 -25.80
C GLN A 17 -20.12 15.08 -26.81
N GLN A 18 -19.15 15.87 -26.35
CA GLN A 18 -18.23 16.62 -27.20
C GLN A 18 -17.45 15.71 -28.15
N VAL A 19 -16.96 14.56 -27.67
CA VAL A 19 -16.19 13.61 -28.49
C VAL A 19 -17.11 12.61 -29.20
N SER A 20 -18.15 12.15 -28.52
CA SER A 20 -19.16 11.21 -29.05
C SER A 20 -19.79 11.68 -30.36
N GLY A 21 -20.03 12.99 -30.51
CA GLY A 21 -20.56 13.59 -31.73
C GLY A 21 -19.69 13.43 -32.98
N LEU A 22 -18.40 13.10 -32.83
CA LEU A 22 -17.48 12.78 -33.93
C LEU A 22 -17.21 11.27 -34.06
N LEU A 23 -17.29 10.53 -32.95
CA LEU A 23 -17.11 9.09 -32.93
C LEU A 23 -18.27 8.34 -33.61
N LYS A 24 -19.52 8.69 -33.29
CA LYS A 24 -20.70 7.96 -33.77
C LYS A 24 -21.26 8.59 -35.05
N THR A 25 -20.48 8.56 -36.13
CA THR A 25 -20.83 9.17 -37.42
C THR A 25 -20.55 8.23 -38.60
N ASP A 26 -21.27 8.43 -39.71
CA ASP A 26 -20.97 7.71 -40.97
C ASP A 26 -19.57 8.03 -41.51
N GLU A 27 -19.06 9.24 -41.26
CA GLU A 27 -17.69 9.60 -41.62
C GLU A 27 -16.67 8.78 -40.82
N MET A 28 -16.87 8.61 -39.52
CA MET A 28 -15.99 7.76 -38.70
C MET A 28 -16.06 6.31 -39.16
N LYS A 29 -17.26 5.77 -39.41
CA LYS A 29 -17.43 4.41 -39.94
C LYS A 29 -16.67 4.21 -41.26
N ALA A 30 -16.80 5.16 -42.19
CA ALA A 30 -16.08 5.13 -43.47
C ALA A 30 -14.57 5.27 -43.29
N PHE A 31 -14.10 6.08 -42.32
CA PHE A 31 -12.69 6.20 -42.00
C PHE A 31 -12.10 4.88 -41.49
N LEU A 32 -12.79 4.23 -40.54
CA LEU A 32 -12.40 2.94 -39.97
C LEU A 32 -12.28 1.87 -41.07
N GLU A 33 -13.31 1.72 -41.90
CA GLU A 33 -13.31 0.77 -43.02
C GLU A 33 -12.22 1.07 -44.05
N ALA A 34 -12.06 2.34 -44.45
CA ALA A 34 -11.04 2.73 -45.42
C ALA A 34 -9.61 2.49 -44.91
N PHE A 35 -9.37 2.71 -43.61
CA PHE A 35 -8.09 2.37 -42.99
C PHE A 35 -7.88 0.86 -43.02
N THR A 36 -8.83 0.06 -42.53
CA THR A 36 -8.71 -1.41 -42.49
C THR A 36 -8.40 -1.98 -43.88
N VAL A 37 -9.12 -1.54 -44.92
CA VAL A 37 -8.88 -1.95 -46.33
C VAL A 37 -7.51 -1.55 -46.84
N SER A 38 -7.00 -0.38 -46.45
CA SER A 38 -5.70 0.10 -46.91
C SER A 38 -4.55 -0.59 -46.19
N TYR A 39 -4.67 -0.75 -44.87
CA TYR A 39 -3.66 -1.35 -44.01
C TYR A 39 -3.52 -2.87 -44.22
N ALA A 40 -4.61 -3.56 -44.56
CA ALA A 40 -4.60 -4.98 -44.93
C ALA A 40 -3.82 -5.30 -46.22
N LYS A 41 -3.48 -4.29 -47.03
CA LYS A 41 -2.62 -4.46 -48.23
C LYS A 41 -1.13 -4.47 -47.90
N ILE A 42 -0.74 -4.04 -46.70
CA ILE A 42 0.63 -4.12 -46.22
C ILE A 42 0.83 -5.54 -45.67
N GLY A 43 1.67 -6.34 -46.32
CA GLY A 43 2.01 -7.68 -45.88
C GLY A 43 3.35 -8.12 -46.47
N ASP A 44 4.02 -9.08 -45.82
CA ASP A 44 5.25 -9.68 -46.31
C ASP A 44 4.98 -10.69 -47.42
N SER A 45 3.97 -11.55 -47.27
CA SER A 45 3.47 -12.42 -48.34
C SER A 45 2.42 -11.71 -49.19
N ASN A 46 2.63 -11.70 -50.51
CA ASN A 46 1.64 -11.14 -51.44
C ASN A 46 0.30 -11.91 -51.39
N LEU A 47 0.34 -13.22 -51.16
CA LEU A 47 -0.84 -14.08 -51.15
C LEU A 47 -1.56 -14.04 -49.80
N TYR A 48 -0.80 -14.18 -48.71
CA TYR A 48 -1.36 -14.36 -47.37
C TYR A 48 -1.39 -13.11 -46.52
N GLY A 49 -0.69 -12.04 -46.88
CA GLY A 49 -0.43 -10.93 -45.97
C GLY A 49 0.69 -11.28 -45.00
N GLY A 50 0.57 -10.83 -43.76
CA GLY A 50 1.51 -11.08 -42.67
C GLY A 50 2.29 -9.82 -42.32
N LYS A 51 2.32 -9.47 -41.03
CA LYS A 51 3.19 -8.40 -40.50
C LYS A 51 3.95 -8.99 -39.32
N HIS A 52 4.88 -9.89 -39.61
CA HIS A 52 5.64 -10.58 -38.58
C HIS A 52 6.70 -9.67 -37.93
N CYS A 53 7.15 -10.06 -36.74
CA CYS A 53 8.17 -9.34 -35.99
C CYS A 53 9.46 -9.11 -36.79
N GLY A 54 9.93 -7.87 -36.77
CA GLY A 54 11.11 -7.41 -37.49
C GLY A 54 11.02 -7.45 -39.02
N SER A 55 9.84 -7.74 -39.60
CA SER A 55 9.64 -7.85 -41.05
C SER A 55 9.59 -6.49 -41.74
N ASP A 56 9.81 -6.48 -43.06
CA ASP A 56 9.69 -5.25 -43.85
C ASP A 56 8.24 -4.75 -43.88
N ALA A 57 7.26 -5.64 -43.69
CA ALA A 57 5.85 -5.32 -43.66
C ALA A 57 5.43 -4.70 -42.32
N GLU A 58 5.95 -5.20 -41.20
CA GLU A 58 5.78 -4.60 -39.87
C GLU A 58 6.34 -3.16 -39.88
N HIS A 59 7.54 -2.94 -40.40
CA HIS A 59 8.16 -1.60 -40.49
C HIS A 59 7.30 -0.63 -41.30
N LYS A 60 6.81 -1.06 -42.46
CA LYS A 60 5.89 -0.25 -43.28
C LYS A 60 4.56 0.02 -42.56
N GLY A 61 4.09 -0.94 -41.78
CA GLY A 61 2.90 -0.80 -40.95
C GLY A 61 3.09 0.30 -39.90
N ALA A 62 4.18 0.23 -39.14
CA ALA A 62 4.56 1.24 -38.16
C ALA A 62 4.69 2.64 -38.79
N ASP A 63 5.42 2.77 -39.90
CA ASP A 63 5.57 4.02 -40.64
C ASP A 63 4.23 4.60 -41.11
N TYR A 64 3.33 3.73 -41.58
CA TYR A 64 1.99 4.12 -42.01
C TYR A 64 1.17 4.68 -40.85
N ILE A 65 1.19 4.01 -39.68
CA ILE A 65 0.49 4.47 -38.46
C ILE A 65 1.05 5.84 -38.01
N VAL A 66 2.37 6.00 -37.97
CA VAL A 66 3.03 7.27 -37.62
C VAL A 66 2.59 8.40 -38.55
N GLN A 67 2.57 8.14 -39.86
CA GLN A 67 2.16 9.14 -40.84
C GLN A 67 0.69 9.52 -40.64
N MET A 68 -0.19 8.55 -40.42
CA MET A 68 -1.61 8.80 -40.13
C MET A 68 -1.81 9.69 -38.90
N LEU A 69 -1.09 9.41 -37.79
CA LEU A 69 -1.15 10.24 -36.58
C LEU A 69 -0.65 11.67 -36.85
N ARG A 70 0.46 11.82 -37.59
CA ARG A 70 1.03 13.13 -37.95
C ARG A 70 0.10 13.93 -38.84
N ASP A 71 -0.57 13.29 -39.80
CA ASP A 71 -1.55 13.92 -40.68
C ASP A 71 -2.78 14.42 -39.91
N MET A 72 -3.12 13.79 -38.79
CA MET A 72 -4.15 14.27 -37.85
C MET A 72 -3.65 15.40 -36.93
N GLY A 73 -2.37 15.76 -36.98
CA GLY A 73 -1.75 16.74 -36.10
C GLY A 73 -1.53 16.22 -34.67
N ILE A 74 -1.33 14.92 -34.51
CA ILE A 74 -0.96 14.25 -33.25
C ILE A 74 0.56 14.09 -33.21
N ASN A 75 1.17 14.33 -32.05
CA ASN A 75 2.60 14.13 -31.89
C ASN A 75 2.90 12.63 -31.88
N ALA A 76 3.69 12.14 -32.84
CA ALA A 76 3.96 10.72 -32.99
C ALA A 76 5.44 10.38 -33.16
N GLU A 77 5.86 9.32 -32.48
CA GLU A 77 7.21 8.75 -32.50
C GLU A 77 7.17 7.22 -32.64
N SER A 78 8.25 6.65 -33.17
CA SER A 78 8.51 5.20 -33.20
C SER A 78 9.73 4.91 -32.37
N LEU A 79 9.62 3.97 -31.44
CA LEU A 79 10.68 3.61 -30.51
C LEU A 79 11.17 2.20 -30.86
N PRO A 80 12.42 2.06 -31.35
CA PRO A 80 12.95 0.77 -31.77
C PRO A 80 13.33 -0.10 -30.55
N PHE A 81 13.07 -1.40 -30.64
CA PHE A 81 13.58 -2.42 -29.73
C PHE A 81 14.01 -3.67 -30.50
N GLN A 82 14.82 -4.53 -29.88
CA GLN A 82 15.35 -5.73 -30.53
C GLN A 82 14.35 -6.89 -30.42
N THR A 83 14.24 -7.69 -31.49
CA THR A 83 13.34 -8.84 -31.55
C THR A 83 13.88 -9.89 -32.55
N THR A 84 13.17 -11.00 -32.70
CA THR A 84 13.38 -11.92 -33.83
C THR A 84 12.98 -11.22 -35.13
N ARG A 85 13.75 -11.42 -36.20
CA ARG A 85 13.26 -11.11 -37.55
C ARG A 85 12.66 -12.36 -38.14
N PHE A 86 11.41 -12.27 -38.58
CA PHE A 86 10.80 -13.25 -39.46
C PHE A 86 10.12 -12.54 -40.61
N GLN A 87 10.41 -12.94 -41.84
CA GLN A 87 9.78 -12.43 -43.06
C GLN A 87 9.40 -13.64 -43.90
N PHE A 88 8.13 -13.76 -44.27
CA PHE A 88 7.63 -14.79 -45.15
C PHE A 88 7.33 -14.24 -46.55
N ASN A 89 8.09 -14.68 -47.56
CA ASN A 89 7.94 -14.18 -48.93
C ASN A 89 7.00 -15.08 -49.76
N ASP A 90 7.33 -16.35 -49.95
CA ASP A 90 6.52 -17.35 -50.68
C ASP A 90 6.88 -18.78 -50.25
N ALA A 91 5.98 -19.72 -50.52
CA ALA A 91 6.23 -21.14 -50.39
C ALA A 91 5.39 -21.94 -51.39
N SER A 92 5.85 -23.14 -51.74
CA SER A 92 5.11 -24.05 -52.61
C SER A 92 5.45 -25.51 -52.35
N ILE A 93 4.45 -26.37 -52.46
CA ILE A 93 4.60 -27.82 -52.48
C ILE A 93 4.14 -28.33 -53.86
N THR A 94 5.04 -28.94 -54.61
CA THR A 94 4.74 -29.54 -55.91
C THR A 94 4.63 -31.05 -55.80
N ILE A 95 3.45 -31.57 -56.13
CA ILE A 95 3.18 -33.00 -56.29
C ILE A 95 3.18 -33.32 -57.79
N PRO A 96 4.02 -34.25 -58.28
CA PRO A 96 4.10 -34.56 -59.71
C PRO A 96 2.74 -34.84 -60.36
N GLY A 97 2.39 -34.02 -61.36
CA GLY A 97 1.14 -34.16 -62.13
C GLY A 97 -0.10 -33.56 -61.46
N GLN A 98 0.05 -32.78 -60.38
CA GLN A 98 -1.02 -32.02 -59.75
C GLN A 98 -0.72 -30.51 -59.75
N GLU A 99 -1.71 -29.71 -59.39
CA GLU A 99 -1.51 -28.27 -59.12
C GLU A 99 -0.73 -28.07 -57.81
N ASP A 100 0.16 -27.08 -57.82
CA ASP A 100 0.96 -26.71 -56.65
C ASP A 100 0.08 -26.32 -55.47
N ILE A 101 0.45 -26.82 -54.30
CA ILE A 101 -0.12 -26.39 -53.02
C ILE A 101 0.64 -25.14 -52.57
N LYS A 102 -0.09 -24.14 -52.09
CA LYS A 102 0.46 -22.93 -51.48
C LYS A 102 0.33 -23.06 -49.97
N PRO A 103 1.41 -23.44 -49.25
CA PRO A 103 1.38 -23.50 -47.81
C PRO A 103 1.75 -22.13 -47.19
N TYR A 104 1.54 -21.99 -45.89
CA TYR A 104 2.04 -20.86 -45.10
C TYR A 104 3.28 -21.28 -44.32
N ALA A 105 4.30 -20.43 -44.19
CA ALA A 105 5.49 -20.77 -43.41
C ALA A 105 5.28 -20.50 -41.92
N CYS A 106 5.55 -21.49 -41.07
CA CYS A 106 5.63 -21.33 -39.61
C CYS A 106 7.04 -20.88 -39.26
N LEU A 107 7.25 -19.99 -38.27
CA LEU A 107 8.52 -19.30 -37.97
C LEU A 107 9.76 -20.22 -38.01
N SER A 108 10.35 -20.39 -39.19
CA SER A 108 11.38 -21.39 -39.49
C SER A 108 12.26 -20.93 -40.65
N VAL A 109 13.37 -21.63 -40.84
CA VAL A 109 14.36 -21.31 -41.85
C VAL A 109 13.85 -21.58 -43.28
N SER A 110 14.45 -20.89 -44.25
CA SER A 110 14.16 -21.12 -45.67
C SER A 110 14.68 -22.48 -46.13
N THR A 111 14.15 -22.98 -47.25
CA THR A 111 14.90 -23.94 -48.05
C THR A 111 16.09 -23.25 -48.69
N ASP A 112 17.01 -24.03 -49.29
CA ASP A 112 17.91 -23.44 -50.27
C ASP A 112 17.14 -23.04 -51.55
N SER A 113 17.83 -22.39 -52.49
CA SER A 113 17.23 -21.95 -53.76
C SER A 113 16.74 -23.09 -54.67
N GLN A 114 17.12 -24.35 -54.38
CA GLN A 114 16.70 -25.53 -55.13
C GLN A 114 15.55 -26.26 -54.44
N GLY A 115 15.14 -25.89 -53.24
CA GLY A 115 14.10 -26.59 -52.50
C GLY A 115 14.54 -27.95 -51.95
N ILE A 116 13.59 -28.70 -51.41
CA ILE A 116 13.79 -30.04 -50.85
C ILE A 116 12.96 -31.04 -51.65
N ASP A 117 13.63 -31.99 -52.31
CA ASP A 117 13.01 -33.18 -52.87
C ASP A 117 13.12 -34.34 -51.87
N GLY A 118 12.00 -34.77 -51.30
CA GLY A 118 12.00 -35.86 -50.32
C GLY A 118 10.69 -36.64 -50.29
N PRO A 119 10.74 -37.95 -49.95
CA PRO A 119 9.52 -38.70 -49.66
C PRO A 119 8.87 -38.10 -48.40
N VAL A 120 7.55 -38.07 -48.40
CA VAL A 120 6.77 -37.64 -47.22
C VAL A 120 6.47 -38.86 -46.36
N ILE A 121 6.63 -38.72 -45.04
CA ILE A 121 6.17 -39.70 -44.07
C ILE A 121 5.08 -39.07 -43.21
N ASP A 122 3.92 -39.71 -43.16
CA ASP A 122 2.83 -39.31 -42.29
C ASP A 122 3.12 -39.80 -40.87
N VAL A 123 3.32 -38.88 -39.94
CA VAL A 123 3.65 -39.19 -38.55
C VAL A 123 2.43 -39.12 -37.63
N GLY A 124 1.25 -38.82 -38.17
CA GLY A 124 0.04 -38.55 -37.38
C GLY A 124 0.29 -37.47 -36.34
N GLU A 125 -0.01 -37.75 -35.08
CA GLU A 125 0.26 -36.84 -33.95
C GLU A 125 1.75 -36.68 -33.64
N GLY A 126 2.64 -37.48 -34.22
CA GLY A 126 4.09 -37.33 -34.03
C GLY A 126 4.53 -37.50 -32.57
N PHE A 127 3.96 -38.46 -31.84
CA PHE A 127 4.39 -38.82 -30.48
C PHE A 127 5.57 -39.79 -30.48
N THR A 128 6.27 -39.86 -29.35
CA THR A 128 7.50 -40.68 -29.15
C THR A 128 7.39 -42.12 -29.65
N ASN A 129 6.25 -42.79 -29.46
CA ASN A 129 6.03 -44.16 -29.94
C ASN A 129 6.21 -44.30 -31.47
N PHE A 130 5.79 -43.30 -32.24
CA PHE A 130 5.96 -43.31 -33.70
C PHE A 130 7.45 -43.33 -34.07
N TYR A 131 8.24 -42.45 -33.46
CA TYR A 131 9.67 -42.33 -33.76
C TYR A 131 10.52 -43.49 -33.20
N ALA A 132 10.00 -44.24 -32.22
CA ALA A 132 10.64 -45.46 -31.74
C ALA A 132 10.58 -46.60 -32.79
N GLU A 133 9.54 -46.60 -33.64
CA GLU A 133 9.28 -47.65 -34.61
C GLU A 133 9.62 -47.25 -36.06
N ASN A 134 9.78 -45.94 -36.34
CA ASN A 134 9.93 -45.40 -37.69
C ASN A 134 11.13 -44.46 -37.82
N ASP A 135 11.94 -44.64 -38.88
CA ASP A 135 13.04 -43.71 -39.24
C ASP A 135 12.53 -42.63 -40.20
N ILE A 136 12.56 -41.38 -39.75
CA ILE A 136 12.15 -40.19 -40.51
C ILE A 136 13.34 -39.42 -41.10
N LYS A 137 14.57 -39.87 -40.87
CA LYS A 137 15.77 -39.10 -41.19
C LYS A 137 15.82 -38.72 -42.68
N GLY A 138 15.91 -37.42 -42.95
CA GLY A 138 15.96 -36.85 -44.30
C GLY A 138 14.63 -36.87 -45.06
N LYS A 139 13.51 -37.25 -44.42
CA LYS A 139 12.16 -37.25 -45.01
C LYS A 139 11.39 -35.99 -44.63
N ILE A 140 10.35 -35.67 -45.38
CA ILE A 140 9.41 -34.58 -45.05
C ILE A 140 8.34 -35.17 -44.13
N ALA A 141 8.18 -34.65 -42.91
CA ALA A 141 7.18 -35.14 -41.96
C ALA A 141 5.84 -34.45 -42.19
N LEU A 142 4.76 -35.19 -42.41
CA LEU A 142 3.39 -34.68 -42.39
C LEU A 142 2.80 -34.93 -40.99
N VAL A 143 2.53 -33.86 -40.25
CA VAL A 143 2.13 -33.89 -38.84
C VAL A 143 0.71 -33.35 -38.69
N GLU A 144 -0.14 -34.10 -38.01
CA GLU A 144 -1.44 -33.64 -37.54
C GLU A 144 -1.27 -32.91 -36.21
N THR A 145 -1.58 -31.61 -36.20
CA THR A 145 -1.61 -30.81 -34.98
C THR A 145 -3.04 -30.71 -34.45
N LYS A 146 -3.17 -30.68 -33.13
CA LYS A 146 -4.40 -30.28 -32.46
C LYS A 146 -4.15 -28.89 -31.87
N GLU A 147 -4.58 -27.87 -32.58
CA GLU A 147 -4.47 -26.49 -32.15
C GLU A 147 -5.83 -26.02 -31.65
N ASP A 148 -5.88 -25.49 -30.43
CA ASP A 148 -7.08 -24.92 -29.83
C ASP A 148 -6.75 -23.51 -29.33
N PHE A 149 -7.79 -22.68 -29.24
CA PHE A 149 -7.77 -21.37 -28.62
C PHE A 149 -7.45 -21.48 -27.12
N GLU A 150 -7.98 -22.49 -26.42
CA GLU A 150 -7.75 -22.69 -24.97
C GLU A 150 -6.37 -23.29 -24.64
N ASP A 151 -5.84 -24.17 -25.50
CA ASP A 151 -4.56 -24.87 -25.29
C ASP A 151 -3.35 -24.10 -25.86
N GLY A 152 -3.58 -22.96 -26.52
CA GLY A 152 -2.55 -22.07 -27.04
C GLY A 152 -1.45 -22.78 -27.83
N THR A 153 -1.76 -23.46 -28.94
CA THR A 153 -0.83 -24.03 -29.97
C THR A 153 0.43 -24.82 -29.53
N ILE A 154 0.68 -25.04 -28.24
CA ILE A 154 1.92 -25.60 -27.70
C ILE A 154 2.19 -27.02 -28.18
N LEU A 155 1.11 -27.76 -28.46
CA LEU A 155 1.23 -29.10 -29.02
C LEU A 155 1.96 -29.07 -30.38
N GLY A 156 1.63 -28.13 -31.27
CA GLY A 156 2.28 -27.97 -32.57
C GLY A 156 3.76 -27.67 -32.42
N THR A 157 4.11 -26.74 -31.52
CA THR A 157 5.51 -26.45 -31.16
C THR A 157 6.23 -27.72 -30.69
N PHE A 158 5.62 -28.50 -29.81
CA PHE A 158 6.24 -29.72 -29.28
C PHE A 158 6.42 -30.81 -30.34
N GLN A 159 5.46 -30.96 -31.24
CA GLN A 159 5.54 -31.88 -32.37
C GLN A 159 6.63 -31.45 -33.36
N MET A 160 6.79 -30.15 -33.62
CA MET A 160 7.88 -29.62 -34.43
C MET A 160 9.25 -29.99 -33.84
N TYR A 161 9.41 -29.83 -32.53
CA TYR A 161 10.64 -30.18 -31.82
C TYR A 161 11.00 -31.67 -31.97
N GLU A 162 10.02 -32.57 -31.81
CA GLU A 162 10.26 -34.00 -31.96
C GLU A 162 10.66 -34.38 -33.39
N ALA A 163 9.95 -33.86 -34.39
CA ALA A 163 10.24 -34.17 -35.79
C ALA A 163 11.64 -33.68 -36.20
N GLU A 164 12.05 -32.47 -35.77
CA GLU A 164 13.40 -31.96 -35.99
C GLU A 164 14.44 -32.83 -35.27
N LYS A 165 14.21 -33.16 -33.99
CA LYS A 165 15.11 -34.01 -33.19
C LYS A 165 15.36 -35.37 -33.83
N HIS A 166 14.32 -35.97 -34.42
CA HIS A 166 14.42 -37.26 -35.10
C HIS A 166 14.92 -37.18 -36.55
N GLY A 167 15.30 -35.97 -37.02
CA GLY A 167 16.06 -35.76 -38.24
C GLY A 167 15.23 -35.56 -39.51
N ALA A 168 13.97 -35.10 -39.38
CA ALA A 168 13.18 -34.68 -40.54
C ALA A 168 13.94 -33.63 -41.38
N ALA A 169 13.76 -33.67 -42.71
CA ALA A 169 14.32 -32.66 -43.62
C ALA A 169 13.46 -31.38 -43.67
N ALA A 170 12.15 -31.54 -43.48
CA ALA A 170 11.18 -30.46 -43.39
C ALA A 170 9.89 -30.98 -42.73
N ILE A 171 9.01 -30.08 -42.31
CA ILE A 171 7.75 -30.41 -41.65
C ILE A 171 6.58 -29.73 -42.40
N ILE A 172 5.53 -30.50 -42.63
CA ILE A 172 4.23 -30.03 -43.11
C ILE A 172 3.21 -30.28 -42.01
N LEU A 173 2.71 -29.20 -41.40
CA LEU A 173 1.67 -29.22 -40.38
C LEU A 173 0.29 -29.11 -41.03
N TYR A 174 -0.71 -29.71 -40.40
CA TYR A 174 -2.12 -29.42 -40.68
C TYR A 174 -2.96 -29.70 -39.45
N THR A 175 -4.13 -29.07 -39.36
CA THR A 175 -5.12 -29.41 -38.35
C THR A 175 -6.49 -29.66 -38.99
N LYS A 176 -7.36 -30.38 -38.29
CA LYS A 176 -8.75 -30.67 -38.67
C LYS A 176 -9.76 -30.18 -37.62
N GLU A 177 -9.26 -29.64 -36.51
CA GLU A 177 -10.04 -29.12 -35.38
C GLU A 177 -9.85 -27.60 -35.33
N ASN A 178 -10.82 -26.87 -34.75
CA ASN A 178 -10.75 -25.41 -34.59
C ASN A 178 -10.42 -24.64 -35.88
N ILE A 179 -11.01 -25.10 -36.99
CA ILE A 179 -10.94 -24.50 -38.32
C ILE A 179 -12.34 -24.20 -38.82
N LEU A 180 -12.48 -23.13 -39.59
CA LEU A 180 -13.76 -22.76 -40.19
C LEU A 180 -14.24 -23.82 -41.21
N ASP A 181 -13.33 -24.29 -42.06
CA ASP A 181 -13.56 -25.34 -43.06
C ASP A 181 -12.25 -26.04 -43.49
N GLU A 182 -12.34 -27.09 -44.32
CA GLU A 182 -11.20 -27.89 -44.76
C GLU A 182 -10.13 -27.13 -45.60
N ARG A 183 -10.40 -25.89 -46.00
CA ARG A 183 -9.47 -24.99 -46.74
C ARG A 183 -8.79 -23.98 -45.83
N THR A 184 -9.11 -23.99 -44.54
CA THR A 184 -8.48 -23.14 -43.54
C THR A 184 -7.04 -23.61 -43.32
N ILE A 185 -6.11 -22.67 -43.37
CA ILE A 185 -4.69 -22.83 -43.04
C ILE A 185 -4.47 -22.02 -41.77
N ARG A 186 -3.99 -22.68 -40.72
CA ARG A 186 -3.75 -22.08 -39.41
C ARG A 186 -2.25 -21.92 -39.18
N ALA A 187 -1.84 -20.75 -38.70
CA ALA A 187 -0.46 -20.49 -38.33
C ALA A 187 -0.14 -21.21 -37.02
N THR A 188 1.01 -21.88 -36.99
CA THR A 188 1.59 -22.41 -35.77
C THR A 188 2.77 -21.54 -35.40
N TYR A 189 2.72 -20.90 -34.23
CA TYR A 189 3.87 -20.18 -33.70
C TYR A 189 4.79 -21.12 -32.92
N SER A 190 6.02 -20.67 -32.66
CA SER A 190 7.04 -21.47 -31.98
C SER A 190 7.79 -20.66 -30.93
N CYS A 191 7.92 -21.23 -29.74
CA CYS A 191 8.73 -20.68 -28.66
C CYS A 191 10.23 -21.05 -28.76
N PHE A 192 10.59 -21.94 -29.68
CA PHE A 192 11.98 -22.34 -29.96
C PHE A 192 12.35 -22.12 -31.43
N ALA A 193 13.64 -22.03 -31.71
CA ALA A 193 14.16 -21.89 -33.07
C ALA A 193 14.19 -23.25 -33.78
N CYS A 194 13.31 -23.45 -34.77
CA CYS A 194 13.32 -24.65 -35.61
C CYS A 194 14.32 -24.49 -36.78
N HIS A 195 15.28 -25.41 -36.90
CA HIS A 195 16.39 -25.31 -37.88
C HIS A 195 16.12 -26.03 -39.20
N ILE A 196 14.89 -26.47 -39.42
CA ILE A 196 14.43 -27.05 -40.68
C ILE A 196 13.19 -26.29 -41.17
N PRO A 197 12.91 -26.27 -42.49
CA PRO A 197 11.72 -25.59 -43.01
C PRO A 197 10.44 -26.22 -42.48
N VAL A 198 9.54 -25.38 -41.97
CA VAL A 198 8.22 -25.77 -41.47
C VAL A 198 7.14 -24.96 -42.18
N VAL A 199 6.18 -25.66 -42.75
CA VAL A 199 5.01 -25.05 -43.36
C VAL A 199 3.72 -25.68 -42.88
N THR A 200 2.62 -24.96 -42.96
CA THR A 200 1.27 -25.43 -42.62
C THR A 200 0.38 -25.38 -43.85
N VAL A 201 -0.47 -26.39 -44.01
CA VAL A 201 -1.42 -26.56 -45.12
C VAL A 201 -2.83 -26.78 -44.58
N SER A 202 -3.82 -26.64 -45.45
CA SER A 202 -5.19 -26.94 -45.06
C SER A 202 -5.42 -28.45 -44.94
N TYR A 203 -6.45 -28.85 -44.20
CA TYR A 203 -6.82 -30.26 -44.08
C TYR A 203 -7.05 -30.92 -45.46
N HIS A 204 -7.71 -30.21 -46.38
CA HIS A 204 -7.91 -30.64 -47.76
C HIS A 204 -6.58 -30.97 -48.47
N ASP A 205 -5.59 -30.07 -48.38
CA ASP A 205 -4.30 -30.27 -49.03
C ASP A 205 -3.43 -31.33 -48.34
N ALA A 206 -3.54 -31.46 -47.01
CA ALA A 206 -2.95 -32.59 -46.28
C ALA A 206 -3.51 -33.94 -46.77
N GLN A 207 -4.81 -34.05 -47.02
CA GLN A 207 -5.41 -35.26 -47.61
C GLN A 207 -4.88 -35.54 -49.02
N ARG A 208 -4.65 -34.51 -49.84
CA ARG A 208 -4.03 -34.68 -51.17
C ARG A 208 -2.62 -35.23 -51.07
N ILE A 209 -1.82 -34.73 -50.13
CA ILE A 209 -0.47 -35.23 -49.85
C ILE A 209 -0.53 -36.68 -49.37
N ARG A 210 -1.37 -36.99 -48.37
CA ARG A 210 -1.56 -38.36 -47.84
C ARG A 210 -1.92 -39.37 -48.94
N GLN A 211 -2.91 -39.04 -49.77
CA GLN A 211 -3.34 -39.91 -50.88
C GLN A 211 -2.24 -40.14 -51.93
N TYR A 212 -1.35 -39.17 -52.14
CA TYR A 212 -0.19 -39.33 -53.02
C TYR A 212 0.83 -40.30 -52.41
N VAL A 213 1.16 -40.12 -51.12
CA VAL A 213 2.12 -40.94 -50.38
C VAL A 213 1.66 -42.40 -50.30
N GLU A 214 0.37 -42.64 -50.00
CA GLU A 214 -0.19 -44.00 -49.95
C GLU A 214 -0.08 -44.74 -51.29
N LYS A 215 -0.26 -44.03 -52.41
CA LYS A 215 -0.20 -44.62 -53.76
C LYS A 215 1.24 -44.78 -54.26
N THR A 216 2.16 -43.94 -53.79
CA THR A 216 3.54 -43.89 -54.26
C THR A 216 4.53 -43.61 -53.12
N PRO A 217 4.74 -44.56 -52.19
CA PRO A 217 5.50 -44.34 -50.95
C PRO A 217 6.98 -43.98 -51.15
N ASP A 218 7.56 -44.37 -52.29
CA ASP A 218 8.97 -44.08 -52.63
C ASP A 218 9.17 -42.81 -53.46
N LYS A 219 8.08 -42.08 -53.79
CA LYS A 219 8.18 -40.88 -54.62
C LYS A 219 8.27 -39.61 -53.79
N SER A 220 9.16 -38.72 -54.20
CA SER A 220 9.34 -37.41 -53.58
C SER A 220 8.26 -36.41 -54.00
N ILE A 221 7.92 -35.52 -53.07
CA ILE A 221 7.37 -34.21 -53.38
C ILE A 221 8.51 -33.19 -53.38
N HIS A 222 8.25 -32.02 -53.97
CA HIS A 222 9.16 -30.89 -53.92
C HIS A 222 8.59 -29.80 -52.99
N LEU A 223 9.36 -29.39 -51.99
CA LEU A 223 9.02 -28.28 -51.09
C LEU A 223 9.98 -27.12 -51.29
N TYR A 224 9.44 -25.91 -51.49
CA TYR A 224 10.19 -24.67 -51.55
C TYR A 224 9.63 -23.68 -50.53
N VAL A 225 10.52 -23.04 -49.75
CA VAL A 225 10.16 -22.05 -48.72
C VAL A 225 11.15 -20.89 -48.76
N ASP A 226 10.65 -19.67 -48.92
CA ASP A 226 11.43 -18.43 -48.87
C ASP A 226 11.05 -17.62 -47.63
N THR A 227 11.90 -17.71 -46.61
CA THR A 227 11.81 -16.94 -45.37
C THR A 227 13.16 -16.29 -45.02
N ASP A 228 13.12 -15.18 -44.28
CA ASP A 228 14.31 -14.59 -43.64
C ASP A 228 14.12 -14.62 -42.11
N LEU A 229 14.57 -15.71 -41.50
CA LEU A 229 14.57 -15.91 -40.04
C LEU A 229 15.92 -15.52 -39.45
N ARG A 230 15.92 -14.57 -38.50
CA ARG A 230 17.10 -14.20 -37.69
C ARG A 230 16.70 -14.04 -36.24
N ILE A 231 17.03 -15.04 -35.43
CA ILE A 231 16.68 -15.12 -34.00
C ILE A 231 17.03 -13.85 -33.22
N ASN A 232 18.20 -13.27 -33.47
CA ASN A 232 18.69 -12.07 -32.78
C ASN A 232 19.00 -10.92 -33.75
N GLY A 233 18.25 -10.82 -34.85
CA GLY A 233 18.56 -9.90 -35.96
C GLY A 233 17.43 -8.96 -36.37
N GLY A 234 16.31 -8.95 -35.64
CA GLY A 234 15.15 -8.11 -35.90
C GLY A 234 15.14 -6.82 -35.08
N THR A 235 14.43 -5.83 -35.61
CA THR A 235 14.08 -4.61 -34.87
C THR A 235 12.60 -4.39 -35.10
N SER A 236 11.85 -4.25 -34.02
CA SER A 236 10.43 -3.88 -34.05
C SER A 236 10.27 -2.52 -33.39
N TYR A 237 9.06 -1.98 -33.41
CA TYR A 237 8.79 -0.60 -33.00
C TYR A 237 7.53 -0.51 -32.15
N GLU A 238 7.65 0.21 -31.04
CA GLU A 238 6.51 0.79 -30.35
C GLU A 238 6.17 2.13 -31.01
N VAL A 239 4.99 2.24 -31.59
CA VAL A 239 4.51 3.51 -32.16
C VAL A 239 3.62 4.21 -31.13
N ILE A 240 3.98 5.45 -30.80
CA ILE A 240 3.27 6.23 -29.79
C ILE A 240 2.71 7.49 -30.42
N GLY A 241 1.42 7.77 -30.20
CA GLY A 241 0.76 9.04 -30.47
C GLY A 241 0.29 9.72 -29.18
N GLU A 242 0.60 11.01 -28.99
CA GLU A 242 0.22 11.73 -27.77
C GLU A 242 -0.65 12.97 -28.03
N ILE A 243 -1.71 13.09 -27.24
CA ILE A 243 -2.48 14.32 -27.05
C ILE A 243 -2.20 14.81 -25.62
N LYS A 244 -1.41 15.88 -25.50
CA LYS A 244 -0.97 16.41 -24.20
C LYS A 244 -2.14 16.89 -23.34
N GLY A 245 -2.15 16.45 -22.09
CA GLY A 245 -3.08 16.92 -21.05
C GLY A 245 -2.49 18.06 -20.21
N LYS A 246 -3.21 18.41 -19.15
CA LYS A 246 -2.80 19.42 -18.15
C LYS A 246 -1.79 18.86 -17.14
N THR A 247 -1.80 17.55 -16.90
CA THR A 247 -0.87 16.83 -16.03
C THR A 247 -0.04 15.83 -16.83
N ASP A 248 0.99 15.28 -16.19
CA ASP A 248 1.81 14.18 -16.73
C ASP A 248 1.27 12.79 -16.38
N GLU A 249 0.13 12.70 -15.67
CA GLU A 249 -0.66 11.48 -15.58
C GLU A 249 -1.19 11.10 -16.98
N ARG A 250 -1.39 9.81 -17.22
CA ARG A 250 -1.67 9.25 -18.55
C ARG A 250 -2.86 8.30 -18.55
N ILE A 251 -3.65 8.37 -19.62
CA ILE A 251 -4.55 7.30 -20.04
C ILE A 251 -3.97 6.73 -21.33
N VAL A 252 -3.72 5.43 -21.35
CA VAL A 252 -3.21 4.72 -22.50
C VAL A 252 -4.36 4.01 -23.21
N TYR A 253 -4.34 4.04 -24.53
CA TYR A 253 -5.10 3.17 -25.40
C TYR A 253 -4.08 2.29 -26.13
N SER A 254 -4.17 0.98 -26.00
CA SER A 254 -3.20 0.02 -26.56
C SER A 254 -3.85 -0.99 -27.52
N ALA A 255 -3.11 -1.36 -28.54
CA ALA A 255 -3.39 -2.51 -29.41
C ALA A 255 -2.12 -2.88 -30.17
N HIS A 256 -1.93 -4.14 -30.51
CA HIS A 256 -0.82 -4.54 -31.38
C HIS A 256 -1.14 -4.33 -32.86
N TYR A 257 -0.11 -4.22 -33.69
CA TYR A 257 -0.24 -4.04 -35.14
C TYR A 257 0.49 -5.11 -35.97
N ASP A 258 1.34 -5.92 -35.35
CA ASP A 258 1.85 -7.16 -35.94
C ASP A 258 0.78 -8.24 -35.91
N HIS A 259 0.79 -9.12 -36.90
CA HIS A 259 -0.22 -10.18 -37.01
C HIS A 259 0.23 -11.28 -37.97
N PHE A 260 -0.26 -12.51 -37.76
CA PHE A 260 -0.24 -13.56 -38.77
C PHE A 260 -1.17 -13.21 -39.93
N PHE A 261 -0.97 -13.78 -41.13
CA PHE A 261 -1.85 -13.56 -42.30
C PHE A 261 -2.26 -12.09 -42.54
N ARG A 262 -3.34 -11.81 -43.26
CA ARG A 262 -3.89 -10.45 -43.36
C ARG A 262 -4.61 -10.01 -42.09
N SER A 263 -5.07 -10.99 -41.31
CA SER A 263 -5.85 -10.93 -40.08
C SER A 263 -6.56 -9.60 -39.81
N ILE A 264 -7.81 -9.54 -40.27
CA ILE A 264 -8.62 -8.33 -40.19
C ILE A 264 -9.02 -8.05 -38.74
N GLN A 265 -9.51 -9.06 -38.04
CA GLN A 265 -9.91 -8.90 -36.65
C GLN A 265 -8.68 -8.84 -35.74
N ASP A 266 -7.67 -9.67 -35.97
CA ASP A 266 -6.43 -9.75 -35.19
C ASP A 266 -5.21 -9.14 -35.91
N ASN A 267 -4.90 -7.86 -35.80
CA ASN A 267 -5.57 -6.88 -34.96
C ASN A 267 -5.77 -5.53 -35.69
N ILE A 268 -5.93 -5.58 -37.01
CA ILE A 268 -6.05 -4.36 -37.85
C ILE A 268 -7.23 -3.49 -37.40
N THR A 269 -8.35 -4.09 -37.00
CA THR A 269 -9.50 -3.34 -36.50
C THR A 269 -9.17 -2.57 -35.22
N ALA A 270 -8.42 -3.14 -34.28
CA ALA A 270 -8.03 -2.42 -33.06
C ALA A 270 -7.12 -1.23 -33.38
N VAL A 271 -6.14 -1.39 -34.28
CA VAL A 271 -5.31 -0.28 -34.77
C VAL A 271 -6.17 0.85 -35.35
N ALA A 272 -7.17 0.50 -36.16
CA ALA A 272 -8.12 1.45 -36.73
C ALA A 272 -8.94 2.15 -35.64
N THR A 273 -9.36 1.42 -34.61
CA THR A 273 -10.08 1.94 -33.43
C THR A 273 -9.25 2.99 -32.67
N LEU A 274 -7.97 2.71 -32.36
CA LEU A 274 -7.08 3.69 -31.73
C LEU A 274 -6.99 4.97 -32.56
N LEU A 275 -6.75 4.84 -33.87
CA LEU A 275 -6.67 5.97 -34.79
C LEU A 275 -8.00 6.74 -34.89
N GLY A 276 -9.14 6.04 -34.88
CA GLY A 276 -10.48 6.63 -34.89
C GLY A 276 -10.74 7.45 -33.63
N ILE A 277 -10.41 6.90 -32.45
CA ILE A 277 -10.51 7.61 -31.17
C ILE A 277 -9.58 8.83 -31.17
N ALA A 278 -8.32 8.66 -31.57
CA ALA A 278 -7.34 9.74 -31.65
C ALA A 278 -7.81 10.88 -32.55
N LYS A 279 -8.33 10.55 -33.74
CA LYS A 279 -8.93 11.50 -34.69
C LYS A 279 -10.09 12.26 -34.06
N ALA A 280 -11.03 11.57 -33.42
CA ALA A 280 -12.20 12.20 -32.82
C ALA A 280 -11.83 13.13 -31.65
N ILE A 281 -10.95 12.69 -30.74
CA ILE A 281 -10.50 13.50 -29.61
C ILE A 281 -9.81 14.77 -30.12
N LYS A 282 -8.87 14.63 -31.06
CA LYS A 282 -8.16 15.77 -31.64
C LYS A 282 -9.08 16.75 -32.35
N ALA A 283 -10.00 16.26 -33.19
CA ALA A 283 -10.92 17.09 -33.96
C ALA A 283 -12.00 17.76 -33.10
N SER A 284 -12.38 17.16 -31.98
CA SER A 284 -13.38 17.72 -31.05
C SER A 284 -12.91 18.98 -30.32
N GLY A 285 -11.60 19.26 -30.33
CA GLY A 285 -10.99 20.33 -29.52
C GLY A 285 -11.03 20.05 -28.02
N TYR A 286 -11.32 18.80 -27.62
CA TYR A 286 -11.25 18.39 -26.22
C TYR A 286 -9.84 18.62 -25.66
N VAL A 287 -9.76 19.19 -24.47
CA VAL A 287 -8.49 19.44 -23.76
C VAL A 287 -8.41 18.49 -22.57
N PRO A 288 -7.65 17.39 -22.68
CA PRO A 288 -7.58 16.39 -21.63
C PRO A 288 -7.01 16.95 -20.33
N ASN A 289 -7.46 16.43 -19.19
CA ASN A 289 -6.80 16.67 -17.92
C ASN A 289 -5.46 15.91 -17.86
N ARG A 290 -5.45 14.68 -18.38
CA ARG A 290 -4.31 13.77 -18.43
C ARG A 290 -3.83 13.58 -19.85
N THR A 291 -2.56 13.27 -20.04
CA THR A 291 -2.05 12.99 -21.38
C THR A 291 -2.69 11.71 -21.93
N ILE A 292 -3.41 11.82 -23.05
CA ILE A 292 -3.98 10.66 -23.73
C ILE A 292 -2.93 10.12 -24.70
N THR A 293 -2.58 8.86 -24.53
CA THR A 293 -1.50 8.20 -25.26
C THR A 293 -2.05 7.01 -26.02
N PHE A 294 -1.77 6.93 -27.31
CA PHE A 294 -2.11 5.81 -28.18
C PHE A 294 -0.84 5.00 -28.42
N VAL A 295 -0.85 3.74 -28.04
CA VAL A 295 0.28 2.82 -28.13
C VAL A 295 -0.09 1.74 -29.14
N PHE A 296 0.74 1.59 -30.16
CA PHE A 296 0.61 0.53 -31.16
C PHE A 296 1.82 -0.38 -31.01
N SER A 297 1.58 -1.59 -30.51
CA SER A 297 2.64 -2.49 -30.13
C SER A 297 3.09 -3.37 -31.29
N GLY A 298 4.40 -3.56 -31.41
CA GLY A 298 4.98 -4.54 -32.33
C GLY A 298 5.45 -5.78 -31.58
N SER A 299 5.71 -6.88 -32.30
CA SER A 299 6.12 -8.17 -31.69
C SER A 299 5.20 -8.65 -30.55
N HIS A 300 3.89 -8.44 -30.68
CA HIS A 300 2.87 -9.03 -29.81
C HIS A 300 2.75 -10.53 -30.02
N GLU A 301 2.66 -10.94 -31.28
CA GLU A 301 2.37 -12.33 -31.66
C GLU A 301 3.57 -13.22 -31.38
N ILE A 302 4.77 -12.73 -31.74
CA ILE A 302 6.05 -13.36 -31.43
C ILE A 302 7.14 -12.31 -31.27
N GLY A 303 7.93 -12.43 -30.21
CA GLY A 303 9.15 -11.68 -29.95
C GLY A 303 10.41 -12.58 -29.99
N PRO A 304 11.20 -12.65 -28.91
CA PRO A 304 12.44 -13.43 -28.90
C PRO A 304 12.14 -14.94 -28.83
N MET A 305 12.75 -15.73 -29.71
CA MET A 305 12.70 -17.19 -29.62
C MET A 305 13.57 -17.72 -28.47
N GLU A 306 13.38 -19.00 -28.11
CA GLU A 306 13.99 -19.65 -26.94
C GLU A 306 13.50 -19.02 -25.60
N SER A 307 12.21 -18.67 -25.54
CA SER A 307 11.57 -18.03 -24.39
C SER A 307 10.23 -18.70 -24.07
N ALA A 308 9.84 -18.72 -22.80
CA ALA A 308 8.55 -19.29 -22.37
C ALA A 308 7.34 -18.37 -22.61
N ALA A 309 7.58 -17.07 -22.79
CA ALA A 309 6.58 -16.10 -23.27
C ALA A 309 7.27 -15.18 -24.29
N PRO A 310 7.39 -15.61 -25.55
CA PRO A 310 7.97 -14.79 -26.60
C PRO A 310 7.04 -13.62 -27.00
N ASP A 311 5.74 -13.74 -26.73
CA ASP A 311 4.67 -12.81 -27.00
C ASP A 311 4.71 -11.54 -26.12
N LEU A 312 3.92 -10.52 -26.52
CA LEU A 312 3.74 -9.23 -25.82
C LEU A 312 5.05 -8.45 -25.60
N LEU A 313 6.06 -8.66 -26.46
CA LEU A 313 7.39 -8.07 -26.26
C LEU A 313 7.35 -6.55 -26.31
N GLY A 314 6.59 -5.98 -27.25
CA GLY A 314 6.52 -4.53 -27.46
C GLY A 314 6.02 -3.77 -26.24
N ALA A 315 4.84 -4.12 -25.72
CA ALA A 315 4.28 -3.51 -24.52
C ALA A 315 5.18 -3.72 -23.28
N TRP A 316 5.87 -4.87 -23.19
CA TRP A 316 6.85 -5.10 -22.13
C TRP A 316 8.07 -4.16 -22.26
N GLU A 317 8.69 -4.09 -23.44
CA GLU A 317 9.82 -3.20 -23.74
C GLU A 317 9.46 -1.73 -23.50
N LEU A 318 8.23 -1.34 -23.88
CA LEU A 318 7.70 0.01 -23.65
C LEU A 318 7.82 0.40 -22.18
N LEU A 319 7.27 -0.42 -21.29
CA LEU A 319 7.15 -0.10 -19.88
C LEU A 319 8.46 -0.28 -19.10
N HIS A 320 9.32 -1.20 -19.53
CA HIS A 320 10.54 -1.55 -18.78
C HIS A 320 11.77 -0.77 -19.26
N ASN A 321 11.90 -0.55 -20.57
CA ASN A 321 13.14 -0.05 -21.17
C ASN A 321 12.96 1.27 -21.93
N LEU A 322 11.88 1.42 -22.70
CA LEU A 322 11.71 2.57 -23.59
C LEU A 322 11.11 3.80 -22.89
N LYS A 323 10.18 3.59 -21.95
CA LYS A 323 9.48 4.64 -21.19
C LYS A 323 9.42 4.35 -19.67
N PRO A 324 10.54 4.05 -19.00
CA PRO A 324 10.54 3.78 -17.55
C PRO A 324 10.01 4.96 -16.73
N GLU A 325 10.05 6.19 -17.26
CA GLU A 325 9.48 7.37 -16.60
C GLU A 325 7.95 7.40 -16.53
N TRP A 326 7.25 6.45 -17.15
CA TRP A 326 5.79 6.28 -17.06
C TRP A 326 5.36 5.56 -15.77
N GLU A 327 6.30 4.92 -15.06
CA GLU A 327 6.01 4.23 -13.81
C GLU A 327 5.30 5.17 -12.82
N GLY A 328 4.16 4.72 -12.30
CA GLY A 328 3.35 5.50 -11.35
C GLY A 328 2.61 6.69 -11.96
N LYS A 329 2.52 6.79 -13.30
CA LYS A 329 1.81 7.87 -14.02
C LYS A 329 0.69 7.39 -14.93
N VAL A 330 0.71 6.14 -15.37
CA VAL A 330 -0.38 5.56 -16.16
C VAL A 330 -1.51 5.19 -15.22
N ILE A 331 -2.59 5.99 -15.24
CA ILE A 331 -3.74 5.80 -14.35
C ILE A 331 -4.71 4.74 -14.86
N ALA A 332 -4.71 4.50 -16.17
CA ALA A 332 -5.52 3.50 -16.84
C ALA A 332 -4.91 3.15 -18.19
N ASP A 333 -5.01 1.88 -18.55
CA ASP A 333 -4.84 1.37 -19.90
C ASP A 333 -6.18 0.86 -20.44
N ILE A 334 -6.47 1.13 -21.71
CA ILE A 334 -7.66 0.67 -22.43
C ILE A 334 -7.16 -0.16 -23.63
N ASN A 335 -7.09 -1.48 -23.44
CA ASN A 335 -6.59 -2.41 -24.44
C ASN A 335 -7.69 -2.86 -25.41
N PHE A 336 -7.31 -3.14 -26.65
CA PHE A 336 -8.23 -3.56 -27.70
C PHE A 336 -7.81 -4.80 -28.45
N GLU A 337 -8.79 -5.67 -28.71
CA GLU A 337 -8.66 -6.89 -29.52
C GLU A 337 -9.91 -7.07 -30.40
N TYR A 338 -9.81 -7.48 -31.66
CA TYR A 338 -10.96 -7.85 -32.53
C TYR A 338 -12.13 -6.82 -32.57
N THR A 339 -11.84 -5.51 -32.53
CA THR A 339 -12.86 -4.46 -32.33
C THR A 339 -13.93 -4.36 -33.44
N GLY A 340 -13.67 -4.93 -34.62
CA GLY A 340 -14.60 -4.98 -35.75
C GLY A 340 -15.50 -6.21 -35.76
N LEU A 341 -15.48 -7.04 -34.72
CA LEU A 341 -16.28 -8.26 -34.61
C LEU A 341 -17.65 -7.96 -33.98
N ALA A 342 -18.73 -8.38 -34.63
CA ALA A 342 -20.06 -8.32 -34.03
C ALA A 342 -20.23 -9.44 -33.00
N ALA A 343 -20.82 -9.10 -31.85
CA ALA A 343 -21.08 -10.04 -30.77
C ALA A 343 -22.53 -9.93 -30.28
N SER A 344 -22.98 -10.95 -29.55
CA SER A 344 -24.30 -10.98 -28.94
C SER A 344 -24.51 -9.85 -27.92
N GLN A 345 -23.42 -9.42 -27.26
CA GLN A 345 -23.39 -8.32 -26.32
C GLN A 345 -22.05 -7.58 -26.39
N LEU A 346 -22.07 -6.29 -26.10
CA LEU A 346 -20.84 -5.55 -25.80
C LEU A 346 -20.39 -5.91 -24.38
N ARG A 347 -19.31 -6.68 -24.26
CA ARG A 347 -18.72 -7.10 -22.98
C ARG A 347 -17.38 -6.42 -22.74
N SER A 348 -16.92 -6.39 -21.50
CA SER A 348 -15.64 -5.77 -21.16
C SER A 348 -14.99 -6.41 -19.96
N PHE A 349 -13.67 -6.43 -19.97
CA PHE A 349 -12.85 -6.74 -18.81
C PHE A 349 -12.42 -5.47 -18.10
N ALA A 350 -12.17 -5.59 -16.81
CA ALA A 350 -11.49 -4.59 -16.01
C ALA A 350 -10.62 -5.29 -14.97
N SER A 351 -9.50 -4.68 -14.58
CA SER A 351 -8.75 -5.15 -13.41
C SER A 351 -9.67 -5.26 -12.19
N HIS A 352 -9.37 -6.19 -11.27
CA HIS A 352 -10.25 -6.51 -10.13
C HIS A 352 -10.77 -5.27 -9.38
N GLU A 353 -9.91 -4.27 -9.18
CA GLU A 353 -10.26 -3.06 -8.44
C GLU A 353 -11.10 -2.06 -9.25
N MET A 354 -11.17 -2.17 -10.58
CA MET A 354 -11.78 -1.16 -11.45
C MET A 354 -13.21 -1.48 -11.91
N CYS A 355 -13.75 -2.66 -11.59
CA CYS A 355 -15.10 -3.05 -12.00
C CYS A 355 -16.16 -2.01 -11.61
N GLU A 356 -16.14 -1.48 -10.38
CA GLU A 356 -17.12 -0.46 -9.95
C GLU A 356 -16.94 0.87 -10.71
N THR A 357 -15.71 1.22 -11.06
CA THR A 357 -15.45 2.41 -11.90
C THR A 357 -16.03 2.22 -13.30
N TYR A 358 -15.95 1.00 -13.86
CA TYR A 358 -16.59 0.65 -15.12
C TYR A 358 -18.13 0.64 -15.02
N PHE A 359 -18.69 0.08 -13.95
CA PHE A 359 -20.15 0.10 -13.74
C PHE A 359 -20.72 1.50 -13.57
N ASP A 360 -20.00 2.43 -12.92
CA ASP A 360 -20.40 3.84 -12.91
C ASP A 360 -20.37 4.45 -14.32
N PHE A 361 -19.39 4.10 -15.16
CA PHE A 361 -19.35 4.52 -16.57
C PHE A 361 -20.58 4.05 -17.35
N LEU A 362 -21.04 2.82 -17.14
CA LEU A 362 -22.26 2.29 -17.80
C LEU A 362 -23.48 3.19 -17.55
N THR A 363 -23.54 3.92 -16.43
CA THR A 363 -24.64 4.86 -16.13
C THR A 363 -24.67 6.12 -17.02
N TYR A 364 -23.62 6.36 -17.81
CA TYR A 364 -23.50 7.45 -18.78
C TYR A 364 -23.78 7.00 -20.21
N MET A 365 -23.83 5.69 -20.45
CA MET A 365 -23.96 5.09 -21.77
C MET A 365 -25.35 4.47 -21.95
N PRO A 366 -25.81 4.28 -23.20
CA PRO A 366 -27.06 3.56 -23.47
C PRO A 366 -26.88 2.03 -23.35
N GLU A 367 -28.00 1.31 -23.29
CA GLU A 367 -28.05 -0.16 -23.15
C GLU A 367 -27.70 -0.93 -24.45
N GLU A 368 -27.51 -0.23 -25.57
CA GLU A 368 -27.17 -0.79 -26.88
C GLU A 368 -26.10 0.05 -27.58
N ALA A 369 -25.30 -0.59 -28.45
CA ALA A 369 -24.30 0.06 -29.27
C ALA A 369 -24.38 -0.41 -30.73
N PRO A 370 -23.93 0.37 -31.72
CA PRO A 370 -23.83 -0.11 -33.10
C PRO A 370 -23.09 -1.45 -33.16
N GLY A 371 -23.69 -2.46 -33.81
CA GLY A 371 -23.14 -3.81 -33.89
C GLY A 371 -23.32 -4.69 -32.65
N PHE A 372 -23.89 -4.18 -31.56
CA PHE A 372 -24.12 -4.92 -30.31
C PHE A 372 -25.55 -4.69 -29.79
N PRO A 373 -26.42 -5.72 -29.83
CA PRO A 373 -27.84 -5.55 -29.51
C PRO A 373 -28.11 -5.36 -27.99
N ALA A 374 -27.11 -5.60 -27.14
CA ALA A 374 -27.16 -5.33 -25.71
C ALA A 374 -25.75 -5.06 -25.15
N VAL A 375 -25.68 -4.49 -23.95
CA VAL A 375 -24.44 -4.26 -23.19
C VAL A 375 -24.46 -5.13 -21.93
N ASN A 376 -23.35 -5.82 -21.65
CA ASN A 376 -23.22 -6.59 -20.43
C ASN A 376 -22.93 -5.68 -19.23
N HIS A 377 -23.62 -5.92 -18.12
CA HIS A 377 -23.49 -5.18 -16.87
C HIS A 377 -22.74 -5.95 -15.78
N GLU A 378 -22.13 -7.07 -16.14
CA GLU A 378 -21.32 -7.91 -15.25
C GLU A 378 -19.89 -8.06 -15.78
N ILE A 379 -18.95 -8.32 -14.88
CA ILE A 379 -17.56 -8.69 -15.20
C ILE A 379 -17.27 -9.94 -14.37
N ALA A 380 -16.97 -11.06 -15.01
CA ALA A 380 -16.74 -12.33 -14.33
C ALA A 380 -15.32 -12.36 -13.73
N LEU A 381 -15.13 -13.09 -12.62
CA LEU A 381 -13.81 -13.15 -11.96
C LEU A 381 -12.88 -14.14 -12.66
N GLU A 382 -13.47 -15.18 -13.22
CA GLU A 382 -12.85 -16.23 -14.04
C GLU A 382 -12.23 -15.71 -15.33
N ASP A 383 -12.54 -14.48 -15.74
CA ASP A 383 -12.01 -13.86 -16.94
C ASP A 383 -10.64 -13.17 -16.72
N TYR A 384 -10.29 -12.82 -15.47
CA TYR A 384 -9.02 -12.13 -15.18
C TYR A 384 -7.76 -12.88 -15.68
N PRO A 385 -7.67 -14.23 -15.58
CA PRO A 385 -6.57 -15.00 -16.15
C PRO A 385 -6.40 -14.83 -17.67
N LEU A 386 -7.49 -14.50 -18.39
CA LEU A 386 -7.48 -14.26 -19.84
C LEU A 386 -6.70 -12.99 -20.20
N LEU A 387 -6.29 -12.12 -19.28
CA LEU A 387 -5.55 -10.92 -19.68
C LEU A 387 -4.11 -11.20 -20.17
N THR A 388 -3.67 -12.46 -20.20
CA THR A 388 -2.30 -12.88 -20.60
C THR A 388 -2.06 -13.04 -22.10
N TRP A 389 -3.09 -12.99 -22.94
CA TRP A 389 -2.94 -13.11 -24.40
C TRP A 389 -2.95 -11.76 -25.13
N CYS A 390 -2.94 -10.65 -24.40
CA CYS A 390 -3.01 -9.30 -24.96
C CYS A 390 -2.05 -8.32 -24.27
N ASP A 391 -1.80 -7.18 -24.91
CA ASP A 391 -0.86 -6.15 -24.43
C ASP A 391 -1.20 -5.57 -23.05
N ALA A 392 -2.43 -5.77 -22.55
CA ALA A 392 -2.82 -5.45 -21.18
C ALA A 392 -1.95 -6.13 -20.11
N CYS A 393 -1.43 -7.33 -20.37
CA CYS A 393 -0.68 -8.10 -19.37
C CYS A 393 0.55 -7.34 -18.83
N PRO A 394 1.48 -6.84 -19.67
CA PRO A 394 2.57 -5.96 -19.21
C PRO A 394 2.12 -4.77 -18.36
N PHE A 395 0.99 -4.13 -18.68
CA PHE A 395 0.43 -3.01 -17.90
C PHE A 395 -0.04 -3.47 -16.51
N ILE A 396 -0.79 -4.57 -16.43
CA ILE A 396 -1.23 -5.18 -15.17
C ILE A 396 -0.02 -5.51 -14.30
N MET A 397 1.01 -6.13 -14.88
CA MET A 397 2.23 -6.52 -14.17
C MET A 397 3.00 -5.32 -13.59
N GLN A 398 2.82 -4.13 -14.17
CA GLN A 398 3.38 -2.86 -13.66
C GLN A 398 2.45 -2.13 -12.66
N GLY A 399 1.29 -2.72 -12.34
CA GLY A 399 0.31 -2.12 -11.44
C GLY A 399 -0.55 -1.05 -12.09
N VAL A 400 -0.69 -1.08 -13.42
CA VAL A 400 -1.59 -0.18 -14.15
C VAL A 400 -2.99 -0.81 -14.19
N PRO A 401 -4.04 -0.08 -13.79
CA PRO A 401 -5.40 -0.55 -13.97
C PRO A 401 -5.77 -0.64 -15.46
N VAL A 402 -6.35 -1.76 -15.88
CA VAL A 402 -6.74 -2.03 -17.27
C VAL A 402 -8.25 -2.09 -17.43
N PHE A 403 -8.72 -1.62 -18.59
CA PHE A 403 -10.04 -1.90 -19.16
C PHE A 403 -9.84 -2.49 -20.56
N MET A 404 -10.67 -3.42 -20.98
CA MET A 404 -10.52 -4.07 -22.29
C MET A 404 -11.85 -4.52 -22.83
N ASN A 405 -12.00 -4.61 -24.15
CA ASN A 405 -13.17 -5.23 -24.75
C ASN A 405 -13.11 -6.75 -24.67
N ASP A 406 -14.22 -7.36 -24.25
CA ASP A 406 -14.38 -8.80 -24.23
C ASP A 406 -15.18 -9.22 -25.45
N VAL A 407 -14.49 -9.88 -26.37
CA VAL A 407 -15.01 -10.31 -27.68
C VAL A 407 -14.81 -11.80 -27.90
N ILE A 408 -14.14 -12.47 -26.96
CA ILE A 408 -13.84 -13.90 -27.02
C ILE A 408 -14.85 -14.72 -26.19
N HIS A 409 -15.67 -14.08 -25.36
CA HIS A 409 -16.68 -14.78 -24.57
C HIS A 409 -17.64 -15.63 -25.41
N ASP A 410 -18.21 -15.06 -26.47
CA ASP A 410 -19.13 -15.75 -27.38
C ASP A 410 -18.44 -16.93 -28.11
N GLN A 411 -17.11 -16.88 -28.24
CA GLN A 411 -16.30 -17.93 -28.85
C GLN A 411 -15.98 -19.06 -27.84
N ILE A 412 -15.45 -18.72 -26.66
CA ILE A 412 -15.02 -19.71 -25.67
C ILE A 412 -16.21 -20.35 -24.94
N TYR A 413 -17.15 -19.54 -24.47
CA TYR A 413 -18.16 -20.00 -23.50
C TYR A 413 -19.51 -20.32 -24.13
N GLU A 414 -19.83 -19.70 -25.27
CA GLU A 414 -21.14 -19.84 -25.91
C GLU A 414 -21.12 -20.61 -27.24
N ASP A 415 -19.96 -20.77 -27.88
CA ASP A 415 -19.82 -21.42 -29.21
C ASP A 415 -20.75 -20.78 -30.28
N THR A 416 -20.93 -19.44 -30.21
CA THR A 416 -21.81 -18.69 -31.12
C THR A 416 -21.10 -17.60 -31.94
N SER A 417 -19.84 -17.32 -31.63
CA SER A 417 -19.08 -16.26 -32.32
C SER A 417 -18.92 -16.54 -33.82
N PRO A 418 -19.11 -15.54 -34.71
CA PRO A 418 -18.83 -15.69 -36.14
C PRO A 418 -17.33 -15.81 -36.45
N TYR A 419 -16.47 -15.70 -35.43
CA TYR A 419 -15.01 -15.82 -35.53
C TYR A 419 -14.48 -17.23 -35.22
N ILE A 420 -15.33 -18.17 -34.81
CA ILE A 420 -14.93 -19.56 -34.53
C ILE A 420 -14.19 -20.16 -35.74
N GLY A 421 -13.00 -20.69 -35.47
CA GLY A 421 -12.15 -21.33 -36.48
C GLY A 421 -11.45 -20.38 -37.47
N ARG A 422 -11.48 -19.05 -37.22
CA ARG A 422 -10.82 -18.04 -38.07
C ARG A 422 -9.55 -17.47 -37.46
N ASP A 423 -9.43 -17.52 -36.14
CA ASP A 423 -8.29 -16.99 -35.40
C ASP A 423 -6.95 -17.58 -35.85
N HIS A 424 -5.95 -16.72 -36.06
CA HIS A 424 -4.62 -17.06 -36.59
C HIS A 424 -4.65 -17.87 -37.90
N THR A 425 -5.65 -17.64 -38.77
CA THR A 425 -5.80 -18.37 -40.04
C THR A 425 -5.91 -17.47 -41.25
N ASN A 426 -5.77 -18.05 -42.45
CA ASN A 426 -6.11 -17.37 -43.71
C ASN A 426 -7.60 -16.97 -43.83
N MET A 427 -8.45 -17.43 -42.92
CA MET A 427 -9.87 -17.10 -42.86
C MET A 427 -10.17 -15.90 -41.93
N ASP A 428 -9.18 -15.33 -41.23
CA ASP A 428 -9.33 -13.98 -40.68
C ASP A 428 -9.23 -12.95 -41.81
N ASN A 429 -10.39 -12.71 -42.42
CA ASN A 429 -10.58 -11.89 -43.60
C ASN A 429 -11.84 -11.03 -43.44
N PHE A 430 -12.20 -10.27 -44.47
CA PHE A 430 -13.33 -9.34 -44.41
C PHE A 430 -14.71 -10.00 -44.21
N ASP A 431 -14.85 -11.33 -44.30
CA ASP A 431 -16.13 -12.00 -44.08
C ASP A 431 -16.62 -11.89 -42.63
N SER A 432 -15.72 -11.80 -41.66
CA SER A 432 -16.05 -11.60 -40.24
C SER A 432 -16.18 -10.12 -39.85
N TYR A 433 -15.91 -9.19 -40.77
CA TYR A 433 -15.85 -7.76 -40.48
C TYR A 433 -17.25 -7.13 -40.40
N SER A 434 -17.52 -6.43 -39.30
CA SER A 434 -18.73 -5.64 -39.09
C SER A 434 -18.37 -4.17 -38.92
N ALA A 435 -18.69 -3.36 -39.93
CA ALA A 435 -18.50 -1.90 -39.86
C ALA A 435 -19.30 -1.25 -38.72
N GLU A 436 -20.47 -1.82 -38.38
CA GLU A 436 -21.29 -1.34 -37.27
C GLU A 436 -20.64 -1.67 -35.93
N ALA A 437 -20.12 -2.90 -35.73
CA ALA A 437 -19.43 -3.26 -34.50
C ALA A 437 -18.13 -2.46 -34.32
N HIS A 438 -17.37 -2.28 -35.40
CA HIS A 438 -16.16 -1.46 -35.40
C HIS A 438 -16.44 -0.02 -34.97
N LEU A 439 -17.51 0.59 -35.50
CA LEU A 439 -17.99 1.90 -35.07
C LEU A 439 -18.42 1.89 -33.59
N GLY A 440 -19.17 0.86 -33.18
CA GLY A 440 -19.67 0.69 -31.81
C GLY A 440 -18.56 0.63 -30.78
N SER A 441 -17.57 -0.23 -31.00
CA SER A 441 -16.37 -0.37 -30.16
C SER A 441 -15.60 0.95 -30.09
N THR A 442 -15.28 1.55 -31.24
CA THR A 442 -14.56 2.84 -31.33
C THR A 442 -15.27 3.93 -30.53
N TRP A 443 -16.59 4.02 -30.68
CA TRP A 443 -17.39 5.00 -29.97
C TRP A 443 -17.44 4.75 -28.46
N TRP A 444 -17.67 3.50 -28.05
CA TRP A 444 -17.83 3.13 -26.65
C TRP A 444 -16.58 3.42 -25.82
N TYR A 445 -15.43 2.91 -26.27
CA TYR A 445 -14.18 3.06 -25.54
C TYR A 445 -13.53 4.44 -25.73
N GLY A 446 -13.84 5.12 -26.83
CA GLY A 446 -13.60 6.55 -26.95
C GLY A 446 -14.32 7.34 -25.86
N CYS A 447 -15.58 6.99 -25.54
CA CYS A 447 -16.31 7.60 -24.42
C CYS A 447 -15.75 7.17 -23.04
N LEU A 448 -15.28 5.92 -22.89
CA LEU A 448 -14.68 5.43 -21.64
C LEU A 448 -13.46 6.25 -21.24
N GLY A 449 -12.50 6.48 -22.14
CA GLY A 449 -11.31 7.25 -21.76
C GLY A 449 -11.61 8.72 -21.45
N ILE A 450 -12.64 9.32 -22.09
CA ILE A 450 -13.12 10.66 -21.71
C ILE A 450 -13.75 10.64 -20.32
N TYR A 451 -14.53 9.62 -19.99
CA TYR A 451 -15.07 9.44 -18.65
C TYR A 451 -13.95 9.31 -17.61
N LEU A 452 -12.94 8.47 -17.85
CA LEU A 452 -11.81 8.27 -16.94
C LEU A 452 -11.00 9.58 -16.78
N ASP A 453 -10.80 10.34 -17.85
CA ASP A 453 -10.09 11.63 -17.81
C ASP A 453 -10.82 12.69 -16.97
N GLN A 454 -12.15 12.61 -16.92
CA GLN A 454 -12.97 13.53 -16.11
C GLN A 454 -13.05 13.15 -14.63
N LYS A 455 -12.62 11.94 -14.23
CA LYS A 455 -12.57 11.53 -12.83
C LYS A 455 -11.30 12.05 -12.15
N PRO A 456 -11.38 12.81 -11.05
CA PRO A 456 -10.20 13.18 -10.28
C PRO A 456 -9.42 11.96 -9.78
N VAL A 457 -10.13 10.95 -9.27
CA VAL A 457 -9.59 9.67 -8.80
C VAL A 457 -10.37 8.52 -9.42
N LEU A 458 -9.69 7.47 -9.90
CA LEU A 458 -10.34 6.20 -10.22
C LEU A 458 -10.52 5.41 -8.92
N VAL A 459 -11.76 5.28 -8.45
CA VAL A 459 -12.00 4.71 -7.13
C VAL A 459 -11.86 3.19 -7.20
N PRO A 460 -10.91 2.58 -6.47
CA PRO A 460 -10.79 1.14 -6.45
C PRO A 460 -11.89 0.49 -5.60
N ASP A 461 -12.36 -0.67 -6.04
CA ASP A 461 -13.08 -1.65 -5.23
C ASP A 461 -12.23 -2.91 -5.02
N PHE A 462 -11.58 -3.00 -3.87
CA PHE A 462 -10.73 -4.15 -3.54
C PHE A 462 -11.52 -5.44 -3.25
N SER A 463 -12.87 -5.42 -3.19
CA SER A 463 -13.68 -6.58 -2.82
C SER A 463 -13.41 -7.81 -3.69
N ARG A 464 -13.22 -7.61 -5.00
CA ARG A 464 -12.92 -8.66 -5.97
C ARG A 464 -11.56 -9.27 -5.74
N ARG A 465 -10.53 -8.43 -5.58
CA ARG A 465 -9.16 -8.86 -5.23
C ARG A 465 -9.14 -9.67 -3.94
N ILE A 466 -9.85 -9.21 -2.92
CA ILE A 466 -9.95 -9.90 -1.64
C ILE A 466 -10.56 -11.30 -1.81
N ARG A 467 -11.67 -11.43 -2.56
CA ARG A 467 -12.26 -12.75 -2.87
C ARG A 467 -11.28 -13.69 -3.57
N THR A 468 -10.46 -13.18 -4.50
CA THR A 468 -9.43 -14.01 -5.16
C THR A 468 -8.32 -14.45 -4.21
N LEU A 469 -8.02 -13.67 -3.18
CA LEU A 469 -6.98 -13.94 -2.18
C LEU A 469 -7.48 -14.81 -1.01
N GLU A 470 -8.79 -14.93 -0.79
CA GLU A 470 -9.34 -15.75 0.29
C GLU A 470 -8.97 -17.23 0.16
N LEU A 471 -8.59 -17.82 1.29
CA LEU A 471 -8.33 -19.26 1.43
C LEU A 471 -9.66 -20.00 1.58
N THR A 472 -9.88 -21.00 0.73
CA THR A 472 -10.99 -21.93 0.82
C THR A 472 -10.80 -22.92 1.97
N LYS A 473 -11.89 -23.57 2.39
CA LYS A 473 -11.84 -24.61 3.44
C LYS A 473 -10.87 -25.75 3.11
N ALA A 474 -10.76 -26.11 1.83
CA ALA A 474 -9.87 -27.18 1.38
C ALA A 474 -8.39 -26.75 1.48
N GLU A 475 -8.07 -25.54 1.03
CA GLU A 475 -6.73 -24.95 1.14
C GLU A 475 -6.32 -24.80 2.60
N THR A 476 -7.19 -24.28 3.48
CA THR A 476 -6.94 -24.20 4.92
C THR A 476 -6.69 -25.57 5.55
N ALA A 477 -7.42 -26.60 5.14
CA ALA A 477 -7.22 -27.96 5.63
C ALA A 477 -5.87 -28.53 5.20
N LEU A 478 -5.45 -28.27 3.95
CA LEU A 478 -4.14 -28.63 3.45
C LEU A 478 -3.03 -27.91 4.22
N LEU A 479 -3.11 -26.59 4.38
CA LEU A 479 -2.12 -25.79 5.14
C LEU A 479 -1.94 -26.30 6.57
N LYS A 480 -3.05 -26.63 7.26
CA LYS A 480 -3.00 -27.25 8.60
C LYS A 480 -2.33 -28.62 8.59
N LYS A 481 -2.66 -29.48 7.62
CA LYS A 481 -2.06 -30.81 7.46
C LYS A 481 -0.54 -30.70 7.21
N GLU A 482 -0.14 -29.73 6.40
CA GLU A 482 1.26 -29.43 6.03
C GLU A 482 2.02 -28.66 7.11
N GLN A 483 1.34 -28.18 8.16
CA GLN A 483 1.90 -27.31 9.20
C GLN A 483 2.54 -26.04 8.63
N ILE A 484 1.93 -25.44 7.61
CA ILE A 484 2.35 -24.16 7.03
C ILE A 484 1.60 -23.03 7.75
N PRO A 485 2.28 -22.02 8.33
CA PRO A 485 1.62 -20.90 8.99
C PRO A 485 0.93 -19.98 7.99
N TYR A 486 -0.31 -19.58 8.29
CA TYR A 486 -1.12 -18.71 7.42
C TYR A 486 -2.02 -17.73 8.18
N GLN A 487 -1.97 -17.72 9.51
CA GLN A 487 -2.84 -16.89 10.35
C GLN A 487 -2.55 -15.39 10.21
N ASP A 488 -1.28 -15.02 10.05
CA ASP A 488 -0.89 -13.62 9.80
C ASP A 488 -1.39 -13.16 8.41
N TYR A 489 -1.35 -14.03 7.40
CA TYR A 489 -1.92 -13.75 6.07
C TYR A 489 -3.42 -13.42 6.18
N GLU A 490 -4.21 -14.26 6.86
CA GLU A 490 -5.64 -14.01 7.07
C GLU A 490 -5.89 -12.70 7.82
N LYS A 491 -5.09 -12.42 8.87
CA LYS A 491 -5.19 -11.18 9.65
C LYS A 491 -4.94 -9.93 8.79
N GLN A 492 -3.91 -9.97 7.94
CA GLN A 492 -3.59 -8.86 7.04
C GLN A 492 -4.60 -8.71 5.90
N LEU A 493 -5.20 -9.80 5.42
CA LEU A 493 -6.26 -9.77 4.42
C LEU A 493 -7.55 -9.15 4.99
N GLN A 494 -7.91 -9.46 6.24
CA GLN A 494 -9.03 -8.83 6.94
C GLN A 494 -8.80 -7.31 7.14
N ALA A 495 -7.59 -6.91 7.51
CA ALA A 495 -7.22 -5.50 7.58
C ALA A 495 -7.32 -4.81 6.20
N PHE A 496 -6.87 -5.48 5.14
CA PHE A 496 -6.98 -4.97 3.77
C PHE A 496 -8.42 -4.75 3.34
N GLN A 497 -9.32 -5.67 3.70
CA GLN A 497 -10.76 -5.50 3.50
C GLN A 497 -11.33 -4.30 4.23
N ALA A 498 -11.03 -4.17 5.53
CA ALA A 498 -11.56 -3.09 6.35
C ALA A 498 -11.09 -1.71 5.86
N TYR A 499 -9.78 -1.53 5.64
CA TYR A 499 -9.24 -0.26 5.18
C TYR A 499 -9.57 0.03 3.72
N GLY A 500 -9.56 -0.99 2.86
CA GLY A 500 -9.92 -0.85 1.45
C GLY A 500 -11.34 -0.30 1.30
N GLN A 501 -12.30 -0.82 2.08
CA GLN A 501 -13.68 -0.32 2.08
C GLN A 501 -13.76 1.14 2.56
N LEU A 502 -13.13 1.46 3.70
CA LEU A 502 -13.15 2.82 4.26
C LEU A 502 -12.54 3.83 3.29
N VAL A 503 -11.39 3.51 2.70
CA VAL A 503 -10.72 4.38 1.71
C VAL A 503 -11.62 4.55 0.48
N ALA A 504 -12.19 3.48 -0.07
CA ALA A 504 -13.09 3.58 -1.22
C ALA A 504 -14.30 4.50 -0.95
N GLU A 505 -14.90 4.41 0.24
CA GLU A 505 -15.98 5.32 0.67
C GLU A 505 -15.54 6.78 0.73
N LYS A 506 -14.34 7.07 1.26
CA LYS A 506 -13.80 8.44 1.29
C LYS A 506 -13.48 8.98 -0.09
N LEU A 507 -12.89 8.15 -0.95
CA LEU A 507 -12.57 8.56 -2.33
C LEU A 507 -13.85 8.78 -3.17
N ARG A 508 -14.92 8.00 -2.96
CA ARG A 508 -16.24 8.31 -3.55
C ARG A 508 -16.74 9.69 -3.12
N LYS A 509 -16.60 10.02 -1.83
CA LYS A 509 -16.96 11.34 -1.28
C LYS A 509 -16.11 12.45 -1.90
N PHE A 510 -14.81 12.22 -2.05
CA PHE A 510 -13.87 13.15 -2.70
C PHE A 510 -14.26 13.43 -4.15
N ASN A 511 -14.55 12.40 -4.94
CA ASN A 511 -15.03 12.55 -6.32
C ASN A 511 -16.39 13.26 -6.43
N GLY A 512 -17.19 13.28 -5.36
CA GLY A 512 -18.45 14.04 -5.28
C GLY A 512 -18.27 15.53 -4.97
N THR A 513 -17.02 16.01 -4.83
CA THR A 513 -16.68 17.41 -4.61
C THR A 513 -16.03 18.03 -5.85
N ASP A 514 -16.06 19.36 -5.98
CA ASP A 514 -15.51 20.10 -7.13
C ASP A 514 -13.96 20.21 -7.03
N GLN A 515 -13.29 19.05 -6.98
CA GLN A 515 -11.84 18.92 -6.88
C GLN A 515 -11.24 18.65 -8.26
N SER A 516 -10.07 19.22 -8.52
CA SER A 516 -9.36 19.03 -9.80
C SER A 516 -8.54 17.73 -9.80
N VAL A 517 -8.26 17.19 -11.00
CA VAL A 517 -7.30 16.09 -11.21
C VAL A 517 -5.93 16.43 -10.62
N GLN A 518 -5.48 17.69 -10.71
CA GLN A 518 -4.21 18.13 -10.15
C GLN A 518 -4.19 18.03 -8.61
N ALA A 519 -5.31 18.33 -7.94
CA ALA A 519 -5.43 18.18 -6.49
C ALA A 519 -5.42 16.70 -6.06
N ALA A 520 -5.86 15.79 -6.93
CA ALA A 520 -5.90 14.35 -6.71
C ALA A 520 -4.55 13.64 -6.93
N GLY A 521 -3.54 14.30 -7.50
CA GLY A 521 -2.30 13.64 -7.94
C GLY A 521 -1.58 12.83 -6.85
N LYS A 522 -1.58 13.29 -5.59
CA LYS A 522 -1.01 12.52 -4.47
C LYS A 522 -1.79 11.23 -4.18
N ILE A 523 -3.12 11.28 -4.30
CA ILE A 523 -4.00 10.13 -4.12
C ILE A 523 -3.75 9.13 -5.24
N ASN A 524 -3.75 9.58 -6.50
CA ASN A 524 -3.52 8.72 -7.66
C ASN A 524 -2.16 8.01 -7.59
N ALA A 525 -1.10 8.74 -7.23
CA ALA A 525 0.23 8.15 -7.04
C ALA A 525 0.25 7.08 -5.94
N ALA A 526 -0.44 7.31 -4.82
CA ALA A 526 -0.55 6.33 -3.74
C ALA A 526 -1.36 5.08 -4.17
N LEU A 527 -2.44 5.27 -4.94
CA LEU A 527 -3.24 4.17 -5.48
C LEU A 527 -2.46 3.32 -6.49
N LEU A 528 -1.71 3.95 -7.41
CA LEU A 528 -0.85 3.23 -8.35
C LEU A 528 0.27 2.47 -7.63
N LYS A 529 0.81 3.03 -6.54
CA LYS A 529 1.77 2.31 -5.69
C LYS A 529 1.14 1.09 -5.01
N ILE A 530 -0.11 1.19 -4.55
CA ILE A 530 -0.86 0.04 -4.02
C ILE A 530 -1.05 -1.01 -5.10
N GLN A 531 -1.50 -0.62 -6.30
CA GLN A 531 -1.71 -1.55 -7.41
C GLN A 531 -0.42 -2.25 -7.83
N LYS A 532 0.70 -1.54 -7.91
CA LYS A 532 2.01 -2.14 -8.20
C LYS A 532 2.44 -3.17 -7.15
N LEU A 533 2.21 -2.89 -5.87
CA LEU A 533 2.50 -3.86 -4.81
C LEU A 533 1.64 -5.12 -4.95
N LEU A 534 0.34 -4.96 -5.19
CA LEU A 534 -0.58 -6.07 -5.43
C LEU A 534 -0.15 -6.87 -6.66
N ALA A 535 -0.01 -6.24 -7.83
CA ALA A 535 0.43 -6.91 -9.05
C ALA A 535 1.76 -7.67 -8.89
N HIS A 536 2.72 -7.10 -8.16
CA HIS A 536 4.01 -7.77 -7.96
C HIS A 536 3.88 -9.04 -7.11
N ALA A 537 3.10 -9.00 -6.03
CA ALA A 537 3.06 -10.07 -5.03
C ALA A 537 1.90 -11.05 -5.20
N THR A 538 0.78 -10.62 -5.77
CA THR A 538 -0.47 -11.39 -5.84
C THR A 538 -0.88 -11.78 -7.26
N ASP A 539 -0.28 -11.18 -8.31
CA ASP A 539 -0.45 -11.62 -9.70
C ASP A 539 0.76 -12.45 -10.13
N GLY A 540 0.68 -13.75 -9.83
CA GLY A 540 1.58 -14.78 -10.32
C GLY A 540 1.08 -15.39 -11.63
N LEU A 541 1.74 -16.46 -12.06
CA LEU A 541 1.36 -17.20 -13.25
C LEU A 541 1.07 -18.67 -12.92
N THR A 542 0.12 -19.24 -13.67
CA THR A 542 -0.06 -20.69 -13.69
C THR A 542 1.22 -21.35 -14.19
N THR A 543 1.39 -22.63 -13.85
CA THR A 543 2.45 -23.46 -14.41
C THR A 543 1.97 -24.32 -15.57
N ALA A 544 0.75 -24.03 -16.05
CA ALA A 544 0.29 -24.45 -17.35
C ALA A 544 0.94 -23.59 -18.43
N ILE A 545 0.84 -24.08 -19.67
CA ILE A 545 1.29 -23.38 -20.86
C ILE A 545 0.06 -23.40 -21.79
N PRO A 546 -0.44 -22.25 -22.27
CA PRO A 546 0.05 -20.91 -21.97
C PRO A 546 -0.18 -20.56 -20.49
N SER A 547 0.69 -19.71 -19.94
CA SER A 547 0.62 -19.31 -18.55
C SER A 547 -0.41 -18.20 -18.37
N MET A 548 -1.30 -18.33 -17.39
CA MET A 548 -2.36 -17.36 -17.10
C MET A 548 -2.10 -16.64 -15.78
N ILE A 549 -2.61 -15.41 -15.63
CA ILE A 549 -2.50 -14.66 -14.37
C ILE A 549 -3.36 -15.33 -13.29
N THR A 550 -2.77 -15.53 -12.10
CA THR A 550 -3.46 -16.14 -10.96
C THR A 550 -2.75 -15.80 -9.64
N VAL A 551 -3.35 -16.19 -8.52
CA VAL A 551 -2.77 -15.97 -7.19
C VAL A 551 -1.68 -17.02 -6.90
N PRO A 552 -0.44 -16.61 -6.58
CA PRO A 552 0.69 -17.53 -6.44
C PRO A 552 0.45 -18.68 -5.46
N HIS A 553 -0.03 -18.42 -4.24
CA HIS A 553 -0.24 -19.50 -3.26
C HIS A 553 -1.25 -20.55 -3.74
N LYS A 554 -2.26 -20.15 -4.54
CA LYS A 554 -3.31 -21.06 -5.03
C LYS A 554 -2.74 -22.10 -5.99
N VAL A 555 -1.91 -21.67 -6.94
CA VAL A 555 -1.19 -22.55 -7.88
C VAL A 555 -0.39 -23.62 -7.12
N TYR A 556 0.33 -23.22 -6.07
CA TYR A 556 1.17 -24.16 -5.33
C TYR A 556 0.37 -25.07 -4.39
N LEU A 557 -0.79 -24.63 -3.89
CA LEU A 557 -1.71 -25.45 -3.11
C LEU A 557 -2.43 -26.50 -3.96
N GLU A 558 -2.79 -26.17 -5.20
CA GLU A 558 -3.31 -27.15 -6.18
C GLU A 558 -2.32 -28.30 -6.39
N LYS A 559 -1.03 -27.97 -6.63
CA LYS A 559 0.05 -28.98 -6.69
C LYS A 559 0.22 -29.73 -5.38
N GLY A 560 0.12 -29.03 -4.24
CA GLY A 560 0.20 -29.62 -2.91
C GLY A 560 -0.87 -30.69 -2.68
N THR A 561 -2.06 -30.48 -3.21
CA THR A 561 -3.16 -31.45 -3.17
C THR A 561 -2.81 -32.72 -3.96
N LEU A 562 -2.23 -32.58 -5.15
CA LEU A 562 -1.75 -33.72 -5.95
C LEU A 562 -0.63 -34.48 -5.24
N PHE A 563 0.35 -33.79 -4.63
CA PHE A 563 1.40 -34.44 -3.85
C PHE A 563 0.88 -35.18 -2.61
N GLN A 564 -0.13 -34.62 -1.92
CA GLN A 564 -0.75 -35.29 -0.79
C GLN A 564 -1.52 -36.55 -1.20
N GLU A 565 -2.18 -36.51 -2.35
CA GLU A 565 -2.82 -37.69 -2.92
C GLU A 565 -1.77 -38.73 -3.35
N ALA A 566 -0.65 -38.31 -3.95
CA ALA A 566 0.46 -39.19 -4.29
C ALA A 566 1.06 -39.88 -3.05
N LEU A 567 1.25 -39.17 -1.93
CA LEU A 567 1.69 -39.76 -0.65
C LEU A 567 0.73 -40.84 -0.15
N ARG A 568 -0.58 -40.59 -0.24
CA ARG A 568 -1.61 -41.55 0.18
C ARG A 568 -1.58 -42.79 -0.70
N LEU A 569 -1.50 -42.62 -2.02
CA LEU A 569 -1.46 -43.71 -3.00
C LEU A 569 -0.16 -44.52 -2.90
N GLU A 570 0.99 -43.88 -2.72
CA GLU A 570 2.27 -44.59 -2.56
C GLU A 570 2.22 -45.53 -1.35
N GLN A 571 1.64 -45.08 -0.24
CA GLN A 571 1.49 -45.90 0.97
C GLN A 571 0.52 -47.08 0.79
N ALA A 572 -0.53 -46.92 -0.02
CA ALA A 572 -1.57 -47.92 -0.20
C ALA A 572 -1.26 -48.94 -1.31
N GLU A 573 -0.73 -48.45 -2.44
CA GLU A 573 -0.66 -49.17 -3.73
C GLU A 573 0.73 -49.09 -4.39
N GLY A 574 1.66 -48.30 -3.84
CA GLY A 574 3.01 -48.12 -4.35
C GLY A 574 3.16 -46.94 -5.32
N TYR A 575 4.40 -46.66 -5.70
CA TYR A 575 4.76 -45.49 -6.52
C TYR A 575 4.01 -45.43 -7.86
N GLU A 576 3.79 -46.57 -8.52
CA GLU A 576 3.16 -46.58 -9.85
C GLU A 576 1.74 -46.01 -9.79
N ALA A 577 0.95 -46.39 -8.78
CA ALA A 577 -0.38 -45.83 -8.56
C ALA A 577 -0.32 -44.34 -8.21
N ALA A 578 0.66 -43.92 -7.40
CA ALA A 578 0.88 -42.52 -7.07
C ALA A 578 1.23 -41.69 -8.32
N TYR A 579 2.05 -42.23 -9.21
CA TYR A 579 2.42 -41.57 -10.45
C TYR A 579 1.23 -41.45 -11.39
N GLU A 580 0.57 -42.57 -11.68
CA GLU A 580 -0.52 -42.63 -12.66
C GLU A 580 -1.76 -41.84 -12.26
N GLN A 581 -2.08 -41.78 -10.97
CA GLN A 581 -3.32 -41.14 -10.52
C GLN A 581 -3.11 -39.69 -10.06
N ALA A 582 -1.88 -39.30 -9.67
CA ALA A 582 -1.58 -37.99 -9.10
C ALA A 582 -0.36 -37.29 -9.69
N LEU A 583 0.86 -37.84 -9.57
CA LEU A 583 2.09 -37.10 -9.93
C LEU A 583 2.15 -36.71 -11.42
N ARG A 584 1.63 -37.56 -12.33
CA ARG A 584 1.60 -37.24 -13.77
C ARG A 584 0.77 -36.00 -14.12
N LYS A 585 -0.09 -35.54 -13.22
CA LYS A 585 -0.92 -34.33 -13.38
C LYS A 585 -0.23 -33.05 -12.90
N VAL A 586 0.97 -33.17 -12.31
CA VAL A 586 1.74 -32.00 -11.85
C VAL A 586 2.50 -31.41 -13.03
N ASP A 587 2.19 -30.18 -13.38
CA ASP A 587 2.86 -29.39 -14.44
C ASP A 587 2.98 -30.18 -15.75
N LEU A 588 4.21 -30.39 -16.25
CA LEU A 588 4.46 -31.12 -17.51
C LEU A 588 4.86 -32.59 -17.29
N ALA A 589 4.68 -33.14 -16.09
CA ALA A 589 5.17 -34.48 -15.78
C ALA A 589 4.53 -35.58 -16.63
N GLY A 590 3.28 -35.40 -17.07
CA GLY A 590 2.57 -36.34 -17.94
C GLY A 590 2.99 -36.26 -19.42
N LEU A 591 3.80 -35.28 -19.82
CA LEU A 591 4.18 -35.14 -21.23
C LEU A 591 5.19 -36.19 -21.71
N LYS A 592 5.89 -36.89 -20.79
CA LYS A 592 6.83 -37.97 -21.15
C LYS A 592 6.20 -39.09 -21.98
N ASP A 593 4.88 -39.27 -21.88
CA ASP A 593 4.13 -40.31 -22.58
C ASP A 593 3.94 -39.95 -24.07
N ARG A 594 4.10 -38.67 -24.43
CA ARG A 594 3.87 -38.12 -25.77
C ARG A 594 5.14 -37.57 -26.42
N PHE A 595 6.04 -36.99 -25.61
CA PHE A 595 7.21 -36.23 -26.08
C PHE A 595 8.50 -36.70 -25.40
N SER A 596 9.64 -36.41 -26.05
CA SER A 596 10.97 -36.68 -25.53
C SER A 596 11.21 -35.96 -24.20
N HIS A 597 11.87 -36.64 -23.26
CA HIS A 597 12.20 -36.10 -21.93
C HIS A 597 12.96 -34.76 -21.94
N GLU A 598 13.68 -34.43 -23.01
CA GLU A 598 14.42 -33.17 -23.15
C GLU A 598 13.52 -31.95 -23.27
N LEU A 599 12.34 -32.10 -23.89
CA LEU A 599 11.46 -30.98 -24.20
C LEU A 599 10.81 -30.39 -22.94
N PRO A 600 10.20 -31.16 -22.02
CA PRO A 600 9.75 -30.63 -20.74
C PRO A 600 10.87 -29.98 -19.91
N GLN A 601 12.12 -30.49 -20.01
CA GLN A 601 13.26 -29.86 -19.34
C GLN A 601 13.61 -28.49 -19.91
N LYS A 602 13.57 -28.34 -21.24
CA LYS A 602 13.78 -27.04 -21.90
C LYS A 602 12.69 -26.04 -21.51
N MET A 603 11.42 -26.45 -21.55
CA MET A 603 10.31 -25.60 -21.07
C MET A 603 10.50 -25.16 -19.62
N LYS A 604 10.90 -26.07 -18.73
CA LYS A 604 11.21 -25.74 -17.34
C LYS A 604 12.35 -24.71 -17.23
N GLN A 605 13.38 -24.79 -18.07
CA GLN A 605 14.48 -23.80 -18.10
C GLN A 605 14.00 -22.43 -18.56
N TRP A 606 13.21 -22.36 -19.63
CA TRP A 606 12.63 -21.10 -20.11
C TRP A 606 11.68 -20.47 -19.11
N VAL A 607 10.81 -21.25 -18.46
CA VAL A 607 9.85 -20.72 -17.47
C VAL A 607 10.57 -20.19 -16.22
N LEU A 608 11.59 -20.89 -15.72
CA LEU A 608 12.20 -20.59 -14.41
C LEU A 608 13.49 -19.75 -14.46
N LYS A 609 14.29 -19.81 -15.54
CA LYS A 609 15.67 -19.30 -15.54
C LYS A 609 16.00 -18.36 -16.70
N GLU A 610 15.56 -18.71 -17.90
CA GLU A 610 15.98 -18.01 -19.13
C GLU A 610 14.96 -16.94 -19.56
N ASN A 611 13.97 -16.69 -18.71
CA ASN A 611 12.87 -15.80 -19.02
C ASN A 611 13.26 -14.32 -18.95
N GLN A 612 13.02 -13.59 -20.04
CA GLN A 612 13.46 -12.19 -20.20
C GLN A 612 12.32 -11.21 -20.47
N THR A 613 11.05 -11.64 -20.49
CA THR A 613 9.90 -10.79 -20.84
C THR A 613 8.92 -10.62 -19.66
N TRP A 614 7.63 -10.45 -19.92
CA TRP A 614 6.60 -10.06 -18.95
C TRP A 614 6.31 -11.09 -17.85
N ASN A 615 6.66 -12.35 -18.05
CA ASN A 615 6.53 -13.44 -17.09
C ASN A 615 7.77 -13.65 -16.20
N GLN A 616 8.80 -12.79 -16.33
CA GLN A 616 10.04 -12.90 -15.56
C GLN A 616 9.78 -12.96 -14.04
N GLY A 617 10.27 -14.04 -13.41
CA GLY A 617 10.21 -14.22 -11.97
C GLY A 617 8.81 -14.46 -11.38
N LYS A 618 7.77 -14.66 -12.21
CA LYS A 618 6.39 -14.86 -11.76
C LYS A 618 6.08 -16.32 -11.39
N CYS A 619 6.69 -17.29 -12.07
CA CYS A 619 6.65 -18.70 -11.70
C CYS A 619 7.83 -19.06 -10.78
N LYS A 620 7.57 -19.64 -9.59
CA LYS A 620 8.61 -19.98 -8.60
C LYS A 620 9.03 -21.45 -8.60
N ASN A 621 8.17 -22.36 -9.01
CA ASN A 621 8.48 -23.78 -9.16
C ASN A 621 7.77 -24.39 -10.36
N PHE A 622 8.39 -25.37 -10.98
CA PHE A 622 7.88 -26.04 -12.17
C PHE A 622 8.47 -27.45 -12.22
N PHE A 623 7.63 -28.47 -12.35
CA PHE A 623 8.02 -29.87 -12.27
C PHE A 623 7.81 -30.60 -13.60
N THR A 624 8.63 -31.63 -13.78
CA THR A 624 8.67 -32.48 -14.96
C THR A 624 8.74 -33.93 -14.51
N ASP A 625 8.67 -34.87 -15.45
CA ASP A 625 8.79 -36.29 -15.16
C ASP A 625 10.12 -36.67 -14.47
N GLN A 626 11.22 -35.96 -14.78
CA GLN A 626 12.52 -36.19 -14.15
C GLN A 626 12.57 -35.76 -12.67
N ASP A 627 11.74 -34.79 -12.29
CA ASP A 627 11.59 -34.36 -10.89
C ASP A 627 10.72 -35.33 -10.09
N LEU A 628 9.85 -36.07 -10.78
CA LEU A 628 8.82 -36.91 -10.16
C LEU A 628 9.11 -38.41 -10.22
N THR A 629 10.38 -38.79 -10.36
CA THR A 629 10.86 -40.19 -10.29
C THR A 629 10.71 -40.78 -8.88
N PRO A 630 10.79 -42.12 -8.69
CA PRO A 630 10.73 -42.75 -7.38
C PRO A 630 11.75 -42.18 -6.37
N GLN A 631 12.90 -41.70 -6.86
CA GLN A 631 13.97 -41.15 -6.03
C GLN A 631 13.76 -39.66 -5.72
N ASN A 632 13.11 -38.89 -6.60
CA ASN A 632 13.13 -37.42 -6.55
C ASN A 632 11.80 -36.79 -6.12
N TRP A 633 10.66 -37.47 -6.33
CA TRP A 633 9.34 -36.84 -6.21
C TRP A 633 9.04 -36.30 -4.79
N LYS A 634 9.64 -36.89 -3.76
CA LYS A 634 9.52 -36.42 -2.37
C LYS A 634 10.27 -35.10 -2.15
N THR A 635 11.42 -34.92 -2.80
CA THR A 635 12.13 -33.64 -2.82
C THR A 635 11.34 -32.58 -3.56
N ALA A 636 10.68 -32.93 -4.67
CA ALA A 636 9.78 -32.02 -5.38
C ALA A 636 8.58 -31.61 -4.51
N TYR A 637 7.99 -32.56 -3.79
CA TYR A 637 6.96 -32.28 -2.79
C TYR A 637 7.43 -31.28 -1.71
N GLU A 638 8.60 -31.52 -1.10
CA GLU A 638 9.18 -30.59 -0.11
C GLU A 638 9.47 -29.21 -0.71
N MET A 639 9.98 -29.14 -1.94
CA MET A 639 10.20 -27.90 -2.66
C MET A 639 8.88 -27.14 -2.87
N ASN A 640 7.80 -27.83 -3.26
CA ASN A 640 6.49 -27.20 -3.42
C ASN A 640 5.94 -26.68 -2.09
N ARG A 641 6.03 -27.49 -1.02
CA ARG A 641 5.64 -27.09 0.34
C ARG A 641 6.34 -25.80 0.78
N ASN A 642 7.66 -25.72 0.57
CA ASN A 642 8.45 -24.52 0.88
C ASN A 642 8.08 -23.32 -0.02
N THR A 643 7.61 -23.57 -1.24
CA THR A 643 7.17 -22.51 -2.16
C THR A 643 5.84 -21.91 -1.71
N ILE A 644 4.88 -22.74 -1.24
CA ILE A 644 3.62 -22.28 -0.63
C ILE A 644 3.91 -21.33 0.54
N GLU A 645 4.78 -21.74 1.46
CA GLU A 645 5.14 -20.92 2.64
C GLU A 645 5.76 -19.58 2.23
N LYS A 646 6.66 -19.56 1.23
CA LYS A 646 7.26 -18.34 0.71
C LYS A 646 6.26 -17.43 0.01
N ALA A 647 5.33 -17.99 -0.76
CA ALA A 647 4.28 -17.24 -1.44
C ALA A 647 3.38 -16.53 -0.42
N LEU A 648 2.84 -17.28 0.56
CA LEU A 648 2.01 -16.71 1.64
C LEU A 648 2.73 -15.63 2.43
N ARG A 649 4.02 -15.83 2.74
CA ARG A 649 4.84 -14.80 3.41
C ARG A 649 4.99 -13.54 2.56
N SER A 650 5.32 -13.69 1.28
CA SER A 650 5.47 -12.55 0.34
C SER A 650 4.18 -11.76 0.20
N GLU A 651 3.04 -12.45 0.07
CA GLU A 651 1.72 -11.84 0.00
C GLU A 651 1.34 -11.17 1.32
N THR A 652 1.66 -11.79 2.47
CA THR A 652 1.47 -11.18 3.80
C THR A 652 2.25 -9.88 3.95
N ASP A 653 3.54 -9.89 3.57
CA ASP A 653 4.39 -8.69 3.62
C ASP A 653 3.90 -7.60 2.66
N CYS A 654 3.34 -7.98 1.50
CA CYS A 654 2.66 -7.08 0.59
C CYS A 654 1.43 -6.44 1.27
N LEU A 655 0.53 -7.25 1.82
CA LEU A 655 -0.68 -6.77 2.48
C LEU A 655 -0.34 -5.82 3.65
N LYS A 656 0.70 -6.09 4.45
CA LYS A 656 1.18 -5.17 5.51
C LYS A 656 1.53 -3.78 4.96
N LYS A 657 2.23 -3.72 3.82
CA LYS A 657 2.62 -2.47 3.14
C LYS A 657 1.39 -1.76 2.56
N VAL A 658 0.53 -2.50 1.86
CA VAL A 658 -0.72 -1.97 1.29
C VAL A 658 -1.62 -1.40 2.39
N ASN A 659 -1.79 -2.12 3.50
CA ASN A 659 -2.54 -1.65 4.67
C ASN A 659 -1.95 -0.35 5.23
N GLY A 660 -0.62 -0.21 5.26
CA GLY A 660 0.03 1.04 5.67
C GLY A 660 -0.31 2.22 4.74
N LEU A 661 -0.26 2.00 3.43
CA LEU A 661 -0.62 3.02 2.44
C LEU A 661 -2.11 3.37 2.49
N LEU A 662 -3.00 2.40 2.69
CA LEU A 662 -4.43 2.64 2.87
C LEU A 662 -4.72 3.44 4.14
N ILE A 663 -4.04 3.16 5.25
CA ILE A 663 -4.16 3.93 6.48
C ILE A 663 -3.69 5.38 6.26
N GLN A 664 -2.56 5.59 5.57
CA GLN A 664 -2.10 6.95 5.22
C GLN A 664 -3.12 7.69 4.36
N LEU A 665 -3.62 7.05 3.29
CA LEU A 665 -4.68 7.60 2.45
C LEU A 665 -5.93 7.95 3.26
N LEU A 666 -6.33 7.09 4.19
CA LEU A 666 -7.46 7.34 5.08
C LEU A 666 -7.21 8.57 5.96
N ILE A 667 -6.08 8.64 6.66
CA ILE A 667 -5.74 9.75 7.57
C ILE A 667 -5.64 11.08 6.81
N GLU A 668 -5.09 11.07 5.61
CA GLU A 668 -4.91 12.29 4.80
C GLU A 668 -6.22 12.85 4.23
N ASN A 669 -7.20 11.98 3.95
CA ASN A 669 -8.42 12.33 3.21
C ASN A 669 -9.71 12.24 4.03
N ALA A 670 -9.65 11.72 5.26
CA ALA A 670 -10.78 11.67 6.17
C ALA A 670 -11.01 13.00 6.90
N ASP A 671 -12.25 13.19 7.33
CA ASP A 671 -12.67 14.33 8.15
C ASP A 671 -11.96 14.20 9.52
N GLN A 672 -11.17 15.19 9.92
CA GLN A 672 -10.41 15.18 11.19
C GLN A 672 -10.40 16.58 11.80
N ALA A 673 -10.19 16.67 13.11
CA ALA A 673 -10.01 17.95 13.78
C ALA A 673 -8.86 18.76 13.15
N ASP A 674 -9.10 20.05 12.92
CA ASP A 674 -8.07 20.98 12.48
C ASP A 674 -7.50 21.75 13.68
N ILE A 675 -6.42 22.51 13.44
CA ILE A 675 -5.74 23.27 14.49
C ILE A 675 -6.71 24.24 15.19
N PRO A 676 -7.55 25.02 14.48
CA PRO A 676 -8.58 25.85 15.12
C PRO A 676 -9.48 25.09 16.10
N GLN A 677 -10.03 23.93 15.70
CA GLN A 677 -10.88 23.12 16.57
C GLN A 677 -10.11 22.62 17.81
N MET A 678 -8.89 22.11 17.61
CA MET A 678 -8.06 21.64 18.74
C MET A 678 -7.72 22.79 19.70
N MET A 679 -7.41 23.97 19.18
CA MET A 679 -7.19 25.17 20.00
C MET A 679 -8.46 25.68 20.70
N GLU A 680 -9.64 25.46 20.13
CA GLU A 680 -10.91 25.72 20.82
C GLU A 680 -11.08 24.80 22.02
N TRP A 681 -10.75 23.51 21.87
CA TRP A 681 -10.79 22.59 23.00
C TRP A 681 -9.85 23.00 24.15
N ILE A 682 -8.64 23.45 23.80
CA ILE A 682 -7.66 23.96 24.78
C ILE A 682 -8.18 25.25 25.47
N LYS A 683 -8.84 26.14 24.72
CA LYS A 683 -9.50 27.33 25.30
C LYS A 683 -10.60 26.97 26.30
N GLY A 684 -11.33 25.88 26.03
CA GLY A 684 -12.36 25.38 26.93
C GLY A 684 -11.85 25.00 28.32
N PHE A 685 -10.60 24.54 28.42
CA PHE A 685 -9.91 24.28 29.68
C PHE A 685 -9.30 25.54 30.31
N THR A 686 -8.55 26.31 29.52
CA THR A 686 -7.75 27.46 30.01
C THR A 686 -8.58 28.70 30.42
N LYS A 687 -9.92 28.61 30.28
CA LYS A 687 -10.86 29.57 30.87
C LYS A 687 -10.91 29.49 32.40
N PHE A 688 -10.53 28.36 32.97
CA PHE A 688 -10.42 28.18 34.42
C PHE A 688 -9.03 28.64 34.92
N PRO A 689 -8.94 29.26 36.11
CA PRO A 689 -7.66 29.75 36.63
C PRO A 689 -6.70 28.63 37.05
N HIS A 690 -7.25 27.48 37.47
CA HIS A 690 -6.58 26.21 37.70
C HIS A 690 -7.58 25.08 37.43
N ARG A 691 -7.12 23.82 37.44
CA ARG A 691 -7.99 22.63 37.28
C ARG A 691 -7.68 21.53 38.31
N ARG A 692 -7.17 21.94 39.47
CA ARG A 692 -6.80 21.08 40.60
C ARG A 692 -7.94 20.11 41.01
N THR A 693 -7.67 18.82 41.07
CA THR A 693 -8.39 17.73 41.75
C THR A 693 -9.10 18.19 43.02
N GLY A 694 -10.36 17.80 43.14
CA GLY A 694 -11.18 18.12 44.30
C GLY A 694 -11.61 19.59 44.43
N THR A 695 -11.18 20.49 43.54
CA THR A 695 -11.71 21.87 43.48
C THR A 695 -12.96 21.97 42.61
N GLU A 696 -13.73 23.05 42.74
CA GLU A 696 -14.89 23.31 41.86
C GLU A 696 -14.46 23.53 40.41
N GLU A 697 -13.28 24.11 40.17
CA GLU A 697 -12.70 24.27 38.85
C GLU A 697 -12.29 22.92 38.23
N GLY A 698 -11.69 22.02 39.02
CA GLY A 698 -11.39 20.65 38.58
C GLY A 698 -12.65 19.89 38.18
N LYS A 699 -13.72 19.99 38.98
CA LYS A 699 -15.04 19.43 38.64
C LYS A 699 -15.62 20.01 37.34
N LYS A 700 -15.52 21.32 37.12
CA LYS A 700 -15.96 21.96 35.86
C LYS A 700 -15.13 21.48 34.67
N SER A 701 -13.84 21.21 34.87
CA SER A 701 -12.97 20.63 33.84
C SER A 701 -13.41 19.21 33.45
N ALA A 702 -13.64 18.33 34.43
CA ALA A 702 -14.15 16.99 34.20
C ALA A 702 -15.51 17.01 33.46
N HIS A 703 -16.43 17.89 33.88
CA HIS A 703 -17.70 18.07 33.16
C HIS A 703 -17.51 18.56 31.71
N TYR A 704 -16.55 19.45 31.47
CA TYR A 704 -16.25 19.90 30.11
C TYR A 704 -15.73 18.76 29.21
N VAL A 705 -14.91 17.86 29.75
CA VAL A 705 -14.50 16.63 29.04
C VAL A 705 -15.71 15.77 28.70
N MET A 706 -16.58 15.53 29.68
CA MET A 706 -17.79 14.74 29.51
C MET A 706 -18.71 15.33 28.42
N GLU A 707 -18.96 16.64 28.45
CA GLU A 707 -19.72 17.35 27.43
C GLU A 707 -19.06 17.20 26.04
N THR A 708 -17.74 17.36 25.96
CA THR A 708 -17.01 17.25 24.68
C THR A 708 -17.07 15.84 24.11
N PHE A 709 -16.89 14.79 24.92
CA PHE A 709 -17.05 13.40 24.47
C PHE A 709 -18.48 13.09 24.00
N GLN A 710 -19.49 13.65 24.67
CA GLN A 710 -20.88 13.53 24.24
C GLN A 710 -21.16 14.25 22.92
N GLU A 711 -20.60 15.46 22.74
CA GLU A 711 -20.71 16.23 21.49
C GLU A 711 -20.01 15.55 20.31
N ILE A 712 -18.86 14.91 20.55
CA ILE A 712 -18.17 14.07 19.56
C ILE A 712 -19.02 12.85 19.16
N GLY A 713 -19.90 12.40 20.05
CA GLY A 713 -20.81 11.28 19.81
C GLY A 713 -20.27 9.94 20.31
N LEU A 714 -19.39 9.94 21.32
CA LEU A 714 -18.98 8.72 22.00
C LEU A 714 -20.16 8.07 22.73
N SER A 715 -20.15 6.75 22.84
CA SER A 715 -21.11 6.03 23.69
C SER A 715 -20.53 5.82 25.10
N HIS A 716 -21.41 5.53 26.07
CA HIS A 716 -21.01 5.20 27.44
C HIS A 716 -20.09 6.23 28.10
N VAL A 717 -20.41 7.52 27.93
CA VAL A 717 -19.65 8.60 28.58
C VAL A 717 -20.02 8.63 30.07
N GLU A 718 -19.04 8.31 30.93
CA GLU A 718 -19.24 8.08 32.36
C GLU A 718 -18.18 8.81 33.19
N GLU A 719 -18.58 9.23 34.39
CA GLU A 719 -17.67 9.73 35.43
C GLU A 719 -17.43 8.64 36.47
N GLU A 720 -16.17 8.41 36.79
CA GLU A 720 -15.73 7.56 37.89
C GLU A 720 -15.04 8.40 38.96
N LEU A 721 -15.43 8.16 40.22
CA LEU A 721 -14.89 8.88 41.37
C LEU A 721 -13.90 7.99 42.11
N VAL A 722 -12.65 8.45 42.22
CA VAL A 722 -11.61 7.78 42.99
C VAL A 722 -11.23 8.66 44.19
N PRO A 723 -11.22 8.14 45.43
CA PRO A 723 -10.80 8.95 46.57
C PRO A 723 -9.33 9.37 46.45
N SER A 724 -9.05 10.66 46.66
CA SER A 724 -7.72 11.27 46.47
C SER A 724 -7.41 12.27 47.59
N ILE A 725 -6.12 12.44 47.94
CA ILE A 725 -5.69 13.46 48.91
C ILE A 725 -5.43 14.78 48.20
N CYS A 726 -6.29 15.76 48.42
CA CYS A 726 -6.16 17.07 47.77
C CYS A 726 -5.61 18.12 48.72
N MET A 727 -4.77 19.01 48.18
CA MET A 727 -4.18 20.14 48.89
C MET A 727 -4.74 21.46 48.37
N ASP A 728 -5.12 22.35 49.29
CA ASP A 728 -5.42 23.76 49.02
C ASP A 728 -4.55 24.67 49.89
N CYS A 729 -4.02 25.76 49.31
CA CYS A 729 -3.35 26.82 50.06
C CYS A 729 -4.24 28.06 50.11
N ASN A 730 -4.72 28.39 51.31
CA ASN A 730 -5.67 29.49 51.52
C ASN A 730 -4.96 30.84 51.70
N THR A 731 -3.73 30.85 52.20
CA THR A 731 -2.97 32.08 52.47
C THR A 731 -1.48 31.81 52.43
N TYR A 732 -0.72 32.70 51.81
CA TYR A 732 0.73 32.75 51.88
C TYR A 732 1.18 34.22 51.87
N GLU A 733 2.01 34.60 52.83
CA GLU A 733 2.44 35.99 53.01
C GLU A 733 3.89 36.00 53.51
N LEU A 734 4.71 36.87 52.90
CA LEU A 734 6.08 37.14 53.33
C LEU A 734 6.30 38.64 53.53
N GLU A 735 6.71 39.02 54.73
CA GLU A 735 7.14 40.38 55.05
C GLU A 735 8.55 40.34 55.65
N VAL A 736 9.43 41.24 55.22
CA VAL A 736 10.80 41.35 55.72
C VAL A 736 11.11 42.80 56.11
N ASP A 737 11.38 43.03 57.40
CA ASP A 737 11.50 44.35 58.05
C ASP A 737 10.36 45.32 57.68
N GLY A 738 9.11 44.89 57.77
CA GLY A 738 7.95 45.74 57.48
C GLY A 738 7.71 46.02 55.98
N LYS A 739 8.47 45.39 55.08
CA LYS A 739 8.22 45.41 53.63
C LYS A 739 7.66 44.07 53.17
N ALA A 740 6.48 44.08 52.56
CA ALA A 740 5.91 42.91 51.90
C ALA A 740 6.72 42.53 50.63
N PHE A 741 6.89 41.23 50.41
CA PHE A 741 7.51 40.67 49.21
C PHE A 741 6.51 39.79 48.48
N ASP A 742 6.53 39.83 47.15
CA ASP A 742 5.78 38.88 46.35
C ASP A 742 6.40 37.49 46.53
N CYS A 743 5.55 36.52 46.85
CA CYS A 743 5.98 35.16 47.13
C CYS A 743 4.92 34.15 46.70
N PHE A 744 5.31 32.89 46.54
CA PHE A 744 4.38 31.78 46.32
C PHE A 744 4.65 30.69 47.33
N PHE A 745 3.63 29.96 47.80
CA PHE A 745 3.89 28.84 48.71
C PHE A 745 4.66 27.73 47.99
N ILE A 746 5.47 27.00 48.75
CA ILE A 746 6.14 25.79 48.25
C ILE A 746 5.14 24.64 48.31
N ASN A 747 4.88 24.01 47.16
CA ASN A 747 3.99 22.85 47.08
C ASN A 747 4.53 21.69 47.94
N GLY A 748 3.64 20.92 48.57
CA GLY A 748 4.01 19.86 49.52
C GLY A 748 4.50 20.32 50.91
N ALA A 749 4.90 21.59 51.08
CA ALA A 749 5.37 22.14 52.35
C ALA A 749 4.22 22.47 53.33
N ASN A 750 4.57 22.79 54.58
CA ASN A 750 3.62 23.04 55.68
C ASN A 750 2.67 21.86 56.00
N ARG A 751 3.00 20.64 55.55
CA ARG A 751 2.21 19.42 55.79
C ARG A 751 2.70 18.70 57.04
N LYS A 752 1.82 18.42 58.01
CA LYS A 752 2.18 17.77 59.29
C LYS A 752 1.50 16.41 59.51
N ALA A 753 0.55 16.06 58.66
CA ALA A 753 -0.16 14.78 58.65
C ALA A 753 -0.74 14.52 57.26
N LEU A 754 -1.28 13.32 57.04
CA LEU A 754 -1.92 12.92 55.78
C LEU A 754 -3.04 13.89 55.38
N THR A 755 -3.88 14.26 56.35
CA THR A 755 -4.93 15.28 56.24
C THR A 755 -4.85 16.24 57.42
N GLY A 756 -5.33 17.47 57.25
CA GLY A 756 -5.39 18.48 58.30
C GLY A 756 -5.47 19.91 57.79
N ASP A 757 -5.74 20.84 58.71
CA ASP A 757 -5.73 22.29 58.50
C ASP A 757 -4.51 22.86 59.24
N PHE A 758 -3.56 23.44 58.51
CA PHE A 758 -2.27 23.88 59.01
C PHE A 758 -2.04 25.39 58.74
N ASP A 759 -2.44 26.27 59.67
CA ASP A 759 -2.13 27.72 59.65
C ASP A 759 -0.85 28.00 60.45
N SER A 760 0.31 28.01 59.78
CA SER A 760 1.61 28.29 60.40
C SER A 760 1.91 29.79 60.30
N LYS A 761 2.14 30.44 61.47
CA LYS A 761 2.47 31.86 61.60
C LYS A 761 3.79 32.03 62.33
N ILE A 762 4.75 32.64 61.65
CA ILE A 762 6.05 32.99 62.20
C ILE A 762 6.12 34.50 62.25
N GLU A 763 6.36 35.05 63.45
CA GLU A 763 6.41 36.49 63.67
C GLU A 763 7.81 36.90 64.17
N ASN A 764 8.36 37.94 63.55
CA ASN A 764 9.61 38.59 63.96
C ASN A 764 10.80 37.64 64.14
N ALA A 765 10.93 36.64 63.25
CA ALA A 765 12.05 35.70 63.26
C ALA A 765 13.24 36.26 62.48
N GLU A 766 14.48 36.05 62.96
CA GLU A 766 15.69 36.42 62.22
C GLU A 766 15.77 35.62 60.90
N ILE A 767 16.11 36.30 59.80
CA ILE A 767 16.37 35.66 58.50
C ILE A 767 17.86 35.36 58.37
N VAL A 768 18.21 34.13 57.98
CA VAL A 768 19.59 33.70 57.78
C VAL A 768 19.77 33.17 56.36
N TYR A 769 20.71 33.79 55.62
CA TYR A 769 21.09 33.32 54.29
C TYR A 769 22.19 32.25 54.38
N LEU A 770 21.95 31.11 53.74
CA LEU A 770 22.82 29.92 53.79
C LEU A 770 23.32 29.49 52.41
N GLY A 771 23.54 30.42 51.48
CA GLY A 771 24.05 30.04 50.16
C GLY A 771 23.10 29.08 49.45
N LYS A 772 23.62 27.93 49.01
CA LYS A 772 22.82 26.86 48.35
C LYS A 772 22.10 25.94 49.33
N GLY A 773 22.43 26.03 50.62
CA GLY A 773 21.96 25.11 51.64
C GLY A 773 22.61 23.73 51.54
N GLU A 774 23.90 23.70 51.24
CA GLU A 774 24.71 22.48 51.30
C GLU A 774 25.14 22.20 52.75
N ALA A 775 25.58 20.97 53.04
CA ALA A 775 25.90 20.55 54.41
C ALA A 775 26.90 21.47 55.13
N GLU A 776 27.83 22.07 54.37
CA GLU A 776 28.84 23.03 54.84
C GLU A 776 28.23 24.37 55.27
N ASP A 777 27.19 24.83 54.58
CA ASP A 777 26.48 26.08 54.89
C ASP A 777 25.81 26.01 56.27
N PHE A 778 25.40 24.80 56.68
CA PHE A 778 24.75 24.53 57.97
C PHE A 778 25.72 24.15 59.11
N ALA A 779 27.03 24.04 58.87
CA ALA A 779 27.96 23.44 59.83
C ALA A 779 28.23 24.32 61.07
N ASN A 780 28.12 25.64 60.94
CA ASN A 780 28.51 26.60 61.99
C ASN A 780 27.48 27.73 62.23
N THR A 781 26.25 27.56 61.76
CA THR A 781 25.21 28.59 61.82
C THR A 781 24.03 28.11 62.66
N ASP A 782 23.72 28.83 63.75
CA ASP A 782 22.51 28.55 64.54
C ASP A 782 21.28 29.08 63.81
N ILE A 783 20.41 28.16 63.42
CA ILE A 783 19.18 28.41 62.66
C ILE A 783 17.92 28.02 63.44
N GLN A 784 18.05 27.61 64.70
CA GLN A 784 16.94 27.17 65.52
C GLN A 784 15.92 28.32 65.67
N GLY A 785 14.68 28.10 65.23
CA GLY A 785 13.61 29.10 65.29
C GLY A 785 13.73 30.26 64.30
N LYS A 786 14.67 30.20 63.34
CA LYS A 786 14.92 31.25 62.34
C LYS A 786 14.28 30.93 60.99
N ILE A 787 14.12 31.94 60.13
CA ILE A 787 13.70 31.73 58.74
C ILE A 787 14.96 31.56 57.89
N VAL A 788 15.08 30.44 57.18
CA VAL A 788 16.24 30.14 56.33
C VAL A 788 15.98 30.62 54.90
N LEU A 789 16.93 31.36 54.33
CA LEU A 789 16.93 31.82 52.94
C LEU A 789 18.02 31.07 52.16
N CYS A 790 17.65 30.36 51.09
CA CYS A 790 18.59 29.61 50.25
C CYS A 790 18.42 29.94 48.76
N ASP A 791 19.53 29.94 48.03
CA ASP A 791 19.56 29.94 46.57
C ASP A 791 19.19 28.54 46.04
N VAL A 792 18.23 28.46 45.12
CA VAL A 792 17.81 27.22 44.45
C VAL A 792 18.22 27.28 42.99
N TYR A 793 18.95 26.24 42.56
CA TYR A 793 19.48 26.12 41.20
C TYR A 793 19.05 24.80 40.59
N PHE A 794 18.52 24.87 39.38
CA PHE A 794 18.15 23.72 38.57
C PHE A 794 19.35 23.23 37.74
N LYS A 795 19.34 21.96 37.34
CA LYS A 795 20.44 21.39 36.55
C LYS A 795 20.29 21.85 35.10
N PRO A 796 21.33 22.40 34.45
CA PRO A 796 21.26 22.70 33.01
C PRO A 796 20.87 21.45 32.22
N LEU A 797 19.85 21.57 31.36
CA LEU A 797 19.32 20.47 30.56
C LEU A 797 19.58 20.75 29.08
N HIS A 798 20.42 19.92 28.47
CA HIS A 798 20.59 19.92 27.04
C HIS A 798 19.82 18.73 26.45
N PRO A 799 18.93 18.90 25.44
CA PRO A 799 18.10 17.80 24.93
C PRO A 799 18.86 16.53 24.55
N MET A 800 20.04 16.67 23.95
CA MET A 800 20.90 15.52 23.60
C MET A 800 21.41 14.69 24.80
N GLN A 801 21.34 15.21 26.03
CA GLN A 801 21.66 14.44 27.25
C GLN A 801 20.61 13.35 27.52
N MET A 802 19.38 13.50 27.01
CA MET A 802 18.30 12.51 27.13
C MET A 802 18.66 11.16 26.52
N LEU A 803 19.52 11.13 25.49
CA LEU A 803 20.02 9.88 24.89
C LEU A 803 20.84 9.02 25.87
N GLY A 804 21.35 9.61 26.95
CA GLY A 804 22.09 8.90 27.99
C GLY A 804 21.21 8.42 29.15
N TRP A 805 19.90 8.67 29.12
CA TRP A 805 19.01 8.34 30.24
C TRP A 805 18.63 6.86 30.29
N MET A 806 18.53 6.21 29.13
CA MET A 806 18.14 4.81 28.98
C MET A 806 19.00 4.13 27.92
N GLU A 807 19.25 2.84 28.11
CA GLU A 807 19.90 2.01 27.08
C GLU A 807 19.02 1.96 25.81
N ASP A 808 19.64 1.94 24.63
CA ASP A 808 18.94 1.89 23.32
C ASP A 808 18.06 3.11 22.99
N ALA A 809 18.17 4.22 23.73
CA ALA A 809 17.48 5.45 23.41
C ALA A 809 17.96 6.03 22.05
N GLU A 810 17.00 6.42 21.21
CA GLU A 810 17.27 6.96 19.87
C GLU A 810 16.50 8.25 19.64
N ILE A 811 17.05 9.18 18.86
CA ILE A 811 16.37 10.43 18.50
C ILE A 811 16.01 10.45 17.01
N TYR A 812 14.76 10.80 16.71
CA TYR A 812 14.35 11.24 15.39
C TYR A 812 14.44 12.76 15.30
N ASP A 813 15.53 13.23 14.71
CA ASP A 813 15.81 14.65 14.45
C ASP A 813 16.61 14.80 13.15
N PRO A 814 16.00 14.53 11.99
CA PRO A 814 16.70 14.54 10.70
C PRO A 814 17.34 15.89 10.35
N HIS A 815 16.92 16.97 11.02
CA HIS A 815 17.43 18.33 10.80
C HIS A 815 18.38 18.81 11.91
N GLY A 816 18.67 17.99 12.93
CA GLY A 816 19.63 18.32 13.99
C GLY A 816 19.22 19.51 14.86
N LYS A 817 17.93 19.81 15.00
CA LYS A 817 17.41 20.95 15.74
C LYS A 817 17.56 20.82 17.26
N ALA A 818 17.56 19.60 17.80
CA ALA A 818 17.70 19.33 19.22
C ALA A 818 19.11 19.60 19.78
N ALA A 819 20.11 19.76 18.90
CA ALA A 819 21.49 20.04 19.28
C ALA A 819 21.75 21.52 19.64
N LYS A 820 20.76 22.40 19.46
CA LYS A 820 20.90 23.82 19.76
C LYS A 820 21.04 24.02 21.29
N PRO A 821 22.11 24.67 21.78
CA PRO A 821 22.22 24.98 23.20
C PRO A 821 21.19 26.05 23.59
N LEU A 822 20.49 25.80 24.68
CA LEU A 822 19.49 26.69 25.26
C LEU A 822 19.76 26.84 26.76
N ARG A 823 19.34 27.95 27.36
CA ARG A 823 19.35 28.15 28.81
C ARG A 823 18.11 27.52 29.42
N LYS A 824 18.06 26.19 29.28
CA LYS A 824 17.04 25.32 29.86
C LYS A 824 17.61 24.60 31.06
N TYR A 825 16.74 24.33 32.02
CA TYR A 825 17.08 23.66 33.24
C TYR A 825 16.02 22.59 33.56
N ASP A 826 16.48 21.48 34.11
CA ASP A 826 15.65 20.37 34.58
C ASP A 826 15.02 20.75 35.93
N ILE A 827 13.73 21.05 35.86
CA ILE A 827 12.88 21.43 37.00
C ILE A 827 12.09 20.24 37.59
N TYR A 828 12.35 19.03 37.10
CA TYR A 828 11.61 17.82 37.46
C TYR A 828 12.45 16.90 38.33
N THR A 829 13.77 16.90 38.14
CA THR A 829 14.68 16.06 38.93
C THR A 829 15.21 16.79 40.19
N PRO A 830 15.34 16.10 41.35
CA PRO A 830 15.98 16.64 42.53
C PRO A 830 17.42 17.15 42.28
N ASN A 831 17.75 18.27 42.91
CA ASN A 831 19.06 18.93 42.86
C ASN A 831 19.45 19.43 44.26
N ASN A 832 19.80 20.70 44.48
CA ASN A 832 19.89 21.21 45.85
C ASN A 832 18.50 21.36 46.50
N TRP A 833 17.42 21.47 45.70
CA TRP A 833 16.03 21.30 46.08
C TRP A 833 15.56 19.84 45.92
N PRO A 834 14.78 19.27 46.87
CA PRO A 834 14.31 19.82 48.14
C PRO A 834 15.29 19.62 49.32
N TYR A 835 16.49 19.08 49.09
CA TYR A 835 17.40 18.68 50.19
C TYR A 835 17.85 19.84 51.09
N ASN A 836 17.98 21.05 50.56
CA ASN A 836 18.29 22.25 51.36
C ASN A 836 17.16 22.60 52.34
N TYR A 837 15.90 22.44 51.94
CA TYR A 837 14.73 22.57 52.81
C TYR A 837 14.70 21.49 53.87
N LEU A 838 14.93 20.23 53.49
CA LEU A 838 14.94 19.10 54.42
C LEU A 838 16.00 19.30 55.51
N GLN A 839 17.21 19.72 55.13
CA GLN A 839 18.26 20.06 56.09
C GLN A 839 17.88 21.23 57.00
N ALA A 840 17.25 22.28 56.46
CA ALA A 840 16.76 23.41 57.27
C ALA A 840 15.70 22.96 58.29
N MET A 841 14.76 22.13 57.86
CA MET A 841 13.72 21.54 58.72
C MET A 841 14.33 20.67 59.83
N GLU A 842 15.26 19.76 59.49
CA GLU A 842 15.90 18.86 60.46
C GLU A 842 16.73 19.61 61.51
N LYS A 843 17.35 20.73 61.13
CA LYS A 843 18.14 21.59 62.02
C LYS A 843 17.31 22.64 62.77
N GLY A 844 15.99 22.58 62.68
CA GLY A 844 15.08 23.35 63.52
C GLY A 844 14.74 24.76 63.03
N ALA A 845 14.87 25.03 61.72
CA ALA A 845 14.35 26.27 61.13
C ALA A 845 12.85 26.42 61.43
N ALA A 846 12.41 27.66 61.66
CA ALA A 846 10.99 27.97 61.81
C ALA A 846 10.26 27.96 60.46
N GLY A 847 10.92 28.43 59.39
CA GLY A 847 10.37 28.50 58.04
C GLY A 847 11.46 28.63 56.98
N PHE A 848 11.08 28.55 55.71
CA PHE A 848 12.01 28.50 54.57
C PHE A 848 11.62 29.48 53.46
N ILE A 849 12.62 30.12 52.86
CA ILE A 849 12.49 30.97 51.68
C ILE A 849 13.47 30.45 50.61
N GLY A 850 12.94 30.00 49.48
CA GLY A 850 13.74 29.59 48.33
C GLY A 850 13.82 30.70 47.28
N ILE A 851 15.03 31.05 46.84
CA ILE A 851 15.26 31.99 45.73
C ILE A 851 15.40 31.15 44.45
N LEU A 852 14.50 31.35 43.47
CA LEU A 852 14.57 30.65 42.18
C LEU A 852 15.59 31.33 41.25
N CYS A 853 16.85 30.89 41.28
CA CYS A 853 17.97 31.64 40.67
C CYS A 853 18.09 31.49 39.15
N ASP A 854 17.89 30.30 38.60
CA ASP A 854 18.00 29.96 37.17
C ASP A 854 16.67 29.48 36.57
N PHE A 855 15.59 29.98 37.14
CA PHE A 855 14.23 29.88 36.63
C PHE A 855 13.78 31.21 36.03
N MET A 856 12.57 31.25 35.46
CA MET A 856 11.93 32.52 35.08
C MET A 856 11.94 33.47 36.29
N ASP A 857 12.27 34.76 36.10
CA ASP A 857 12.37 35.72 37.21
C ASP A 857 10.98 36.01 37.81
N CYS A 858 10.54 35.11 38.69
CA CYS A 858 9.20 35.05 39.26
C CYS A 858 9.23 34.31 40.60
N HIS A 859 8.15 34.42 41.37
CA HIS A 859 7.96 33.67 42.60
C HIS A 859 7.14 32.39 42.40
N TYR A 860 6.54 32.14 41.23
CA TYR A 860 5.55 31.07 41.04
C TYR A 860 6.21 29.75 40.60
N PHE A 861 6.37 28.78 41.49
CA PHE A 861 6.80 27.43 41.12
C PHE A 861 5.98 26.40 41.91
N HIS A 862 5.27 25.53 41.21
CA HIS A 862 4.23 24.68 41.81
C HIS A 862 4.43 23.18 41.51
N GLU A 863 5.67 22.73 41.29
CA GLU A 863 5.98 21.30 41.21
C GLU A 863 5.89 20.63 42.59
N ASP A 864 5.43 19.39 42.65
CA ASP A 864 5.50 18.54 43.85
C ASP A 864 6.66 17.56 43.76
N TYR A 865 7.57 17.59 44.74
CA TYR A 865 8.73 16.71 44.79
C TYR A 865 8.53 15.51 45.73
N ILE A 866 7.37 15.40 46.39
CA ILE A 866 7.12 14.36 47.40
C ILE A 866 7.18 12.95 46.79
N ASP A 867 6.72 12.77 45.54
CA ASP A 867 6.72 11.47 44.87
C ASP A 867 8.07 11.10 44.24
N ILE A 868 8.98 12.06 44.12
CA ILE A 868 10.27 11.91 43.42
C ILE A 868 11.42 11.72 44.43
N VAL A 869 11.21 12.10 45.70
CA VAL A 869 12.20 12.02 46.77
C VAL A 869 11.72 11.11 47.89
N ASP A 870 12.56 10.17 48.31
CA ASP A 870 12.29 9.33 49.48
C ASP A 870 12.32 10.18 50.77
N LEU A 871 11.14 10.59 51.23
CA LEU A 871 10.98 11.44 52.41
C LEU A 871 10.71 10.59 53.66
N PRO A 872 11.51 10.72 54.74
CA PRO A 872 11.27 9.97 55.98
C PRO A 872 10.06 10.48 56.80
N ASP A 873 9.62 11.72 56.56
CA ASP A 873 8.46 12.39 57.16
C ASP A 873 8.00 13.54 56.24
N TYR A 874 6.86 14.17 56.53
CA TYR A 874 6.33 15.29 55.74
C TYR A 874 7.25 16.54 55.76
N MET A 875 7.12 17.39 54.74
CA MET A 875 7.73 18.72 54.71
C MET A 875 6.97 19.67 55.65
N ARG A 876 7.30 19.66 56.95
CA ARG A 876 6.47 20.24 58.05
C ARG A 876 6.50 21.75 58.27
N ILE A 877 7.56 22.44 57.83
CA ILE A 877 7.70 23.89 58.07
C ILE A 877 7.04 24.70 56.94
N PRO A 878 6.55 25.92 57.19
CA PRO A 878 6.07 26.77 56.10
C PRO A 878 7.23 27.20 55.19
N GLY A 879 6.98 27.18 53.89
CA GLY A 879 7.96 27.54 52.87
C GLY A 879 7.36 28.41 51.79
N VAL A 880 8.12 29.40 51.30
CA VAL A 880 7.74 30.22 50.13
C VAL A 880 8.88 30.39 49.13
N TRP A 881 8.52 30.53 47.87
CA TRP A 881 9.36 30.91 46.75
C TRP A 881 9.40 32.43 46.58
N VAL A 882 10.56 32.95 46.20
CA VAL A 882 10.75 34.35 45.77
C VAL A 882 11.56 34.41 44.47
N SER A 883 11.39 35.50 43.73
CA SER A 883 12.12 35.75 42.47
C SER A 883 13.62 35.89 42.69
N ALA A 884 14.41 35.67 41.64
CA ALA A 884 15.86 35.92 41.67
C ALA A 884 16.14 37.38 42.07
N ASN A 885 15.38 38.33 41.50
CA ASN A 885 15.53 39.75 41.79
C ASN A 885 15.19 40.14 43.24
N ASP A 886 14.10 39.61 43.81
CA ASP A 886 13.74 39.86 45.20
C ASP A 886 14.70 39.17 46.17
N GLY A 887 15.13 37.95 45.86
CA GLY A 887 16.17 37.25 46.59
C GLY A 887 17.48 38.03 46.64
N GLU A 888 17.95 38.56 45.51
CA GLU A 888 19.13 39.43 45.45
C GLU A 888 18.94 40.74 46.24
N ALA A 889 17.73 41.31 46.23
CA ALA A 889 17.42 42.48 47.04
C ALA A 889 17.50 42.16 48.55
N MET A 890 17.01 40.99 49.00
CA MET A 890 17.16 40.53 50.38
C MET A 890 18.62 40.27 50.73
N LYS A 891 19.38 39.58 49.86
CA LYS A 891 20.81 39.29 50.06
C LYS A 891 21.65 40.56 50.19
N ARG A 892 21.38 41.60 49.38
CA ARG A 892 22.03 42.92 49.52
C ARG A 892 21.80 43.51 50.91
N ARG A 893 20.56 43.48 51.41
CA ARG A 893 20.21 44.01 52.74
C ARG A 893 20.81 43.18 53.88
N LEU A 894 20.84 41.85 53.77
CA LEU A 894 21.46 40.95 54.75
C LEU A 894 22.97 41.19 54.92
N ARG A 895 23.66 41.69 53.89
CA ARG A 895 25.08 42.09 53.98
C ARG A 895 25.29 43.38 54.79
N GLU A 896 24.26 44.22 54.89
CA GLU A 896 24.33 45.53 55.56
C GLU A 896 23.79 45.47 56.99
N GLN A 897 22.77 44.64 57.24
CA GLN A 897 22.10 44.53 58.54
C GLN A 897 21.46 43.15 58.75
N LYS A 898 21.11 42.84 60.00
CA LYS A 898 20.21 41.72 60.32
C LYS A 898 18.79 42.07 59.88
N LEU A 899 18.09 41.11 59.27
CA LEU A 899 16.68 41.26 58.89
C LEU A 899 15.81 40.35 59.76
N THR A 900 14.60 40.80 60.08
CA THR A 900 13.55 39.95 60.63
C THR A 900 12.41 39.78 59.64
N GLY A 901 11.77 38.62 59.65
CA GLY A 901 10.69 38.26 58.75
C GLY A 901 9.43 37.77 59.47
N ASN A 902 8.29 38.07 58.86
CA ASN A 902 7.01 37.44 59.15
C ASN A 902 6.65 36.52 57.98
N LEU A 903 6.37 35.25 58.27
CA LEU A 903 5.98 34.26 57.28
C LEU A 903 4.70 33.56 57.74
N ARG A 904 3.68 33.61 56.90
CA ARG A 904 2.43 32.88 57.10
C ARG A 904 2.15 31.99 55.92
N VAL A 905 1.86 30.71 56.18
CA VAL A 905 1.35 29.77 55.17
C VAL A 905 0.21 28.97 55.79
N HIS A 906 -0.93 28.92 55.11
CA HIS A 906 -2.13 28.19 55.52
C HIS A 906 -2.49 27.15 54.45
N THR A 907 -2.27 25.89 54.75
CA THR A 907 -2.56 24.75 53.85
C THR A 907 -3.59 23.82 54.45
N VAL A 908 -4.49 23.31 53.63
CA VAL A 908 -5.50 22.31 53.99
C VAL A 908 -5.29 21.07 53.13
N TYR A 909 -5.12 19.92 53.78
CA TYR A 909 -5.06 18.61 53.14
C TYR A 909 -6.31 17.82 53.53
N GLU A 910 -7.11 17.42 52.56
CA GLU A 910 -8.34 16.68 52.83
C GLU A 910 -8.61 15.62 51.75
N LYS A 911 -9.32 14.57 52.15
CA LYS A 911 -9.69 13.51 51.21
C LYS A 911 -10.90 13.95 50.39
N LYS A 912 -10.69 14.17 49.09
CA LYS A 912 -11.75 14.47 48.12
C LYS A 912 -11.80 13.34 47.07
N HIS A 913 -12.28 13.65 45.88
CA HIS A 913 -12.36 12.70 44.77
C HIS A 913 -11.63 13.27 43.55
N ALA A 914 -10.77 12.43 42.97
CA ALA A 914 -10.36 12.51 41.59
C ALA A 914 -11.51 12.04 40.70
N ARG A 915 -11.70 12.72 39.56
CA ARG A 915 -12.82 12.52 38.62
C ARG A 915 -12.29 12.02 37.30
N ILE A 916 -12.41 10.73 37.05
CA ILE A 916 -11.96 10.15 35.79
C ILE A 916 -13.14 10.13 34.83
N ILE A 917 -12.97 10.68 33.63
CA ILE A 917 -14.00 10.67 32.59
C ILE A 917 -13.60 9.66 31.53
N LYS A 918 -14.50 8.74 31.19
CA LYS A 918 -14.29 7.79 30.08
C LYS A 918 -15.42 7.89 29.07
N GLY A 919 -15.12 7.60 27.81
CA GLY A 919 -16.08 7.39 26.74
C GLY A 919 -15.55 6.36 25.75
N GLU A 920 -16.43 5.69 25.02
CA GLU A 920 -16.04 4.53 24.22
C GLU A 920 -16.54 4.58 22.78
N ILE A 921 -15.80 3.89 21.91
CA ILE A 921 -16.27 3.39 20.62
C ILE A 921 -16.15 1.88 20.66
N LYS A 922 -17.30 1.20 20.75
CA LYS A 922 -17.37 -0.26 20.85
C LYS A 922 -16.82 -0.93 19.59
N GLY A 923 -15.89 -1.86 19.79
CA GLY A 923 -15.35 -2.71 18.74
C GLY A 923 -16.11 -4.02 18.57
N LYS A 924 -15.57 -4.93 17.76
CA LYS A 924 -16.11 -6.31 17.63
C LYS A 924 -15.70 -7.21 18.81
N SER A 925 -14.62 -6.86 19.50
CA SER A 925 -14.09 -7.51 20.70
C SER A 925 -14.17 -6.58 21.90
N ASP A 926 -14.32 -7.18 23.08
CA ASP A 926 -14.30 -6.49 24.38
C ASP A 926 -12.88 -6.17 24.86
N ASP A 927 -11.84 -6.59 24.14
CA ASP A 927 -10.45 -6.14 24.37
C ASP A 927 -10.34 -4.63 24.14
N ILE A 928 -9.67 -3.93 25.05
CA ILE A 928 -9.64 -2.46 25.10
C ILE A 928 -8.26 -1.92 24.71
N ILE A 929 -8.25 -0.96 23.79
CA ILE A 929 -7.13 -0.03 23.60
C ILE A 929 -7.51 1.28 24.31
N VAL A 930 -6.71 1.72 25.28
CA VAL A 930 -6.93 2.97 26.00
C VAL A 930 -6.17 4.10 25.30
N ILE A 931 -6.83 5.25 25.15
CA ILE A 931 -6.25 6.49 24.64
C ILE A 931 -6.54 7.58 25.66
N HIS A 932 -5.51 8.17 26.25
CA HIS A 932 -5.71 9.05 27.40
C HIS A 932 -4.68 10.17 27.56
N SER A 933 -5.01 11.07 28.48
CA SER A 933 -4.27 12.25 28.94
C SER A 933 -4.99 12.76 30.20
N HIS A 934 -4.33 13.55 31.03
CA HIS A 934 -4.94 14.14 32.23
C HIS A 934 -5.55 15.54 31.97
N HIS A 935 -6.59 15.92 32.71
CA HIS A 935 -7.25 17.23 32.56
C HIS A 935 -7.06 18.19 33.73
N ASP A 936 -6.40 17.76 34.80
CA ASP A 936 -6.05 18.59 35.93
C ASP A 936 -4.80 19.42 35.64
N ALA A 937 -4.69 20.55 36.37
CA ALA A 937 -3.62 21.53 36.16
C ALA A 937 -3.46 22.42 37.39
N VAL A 938 -2.22 22.75 37.75
CA VAL A 938 -1.94 23.66 38.89
C VAL A 938 -2.21 25.12 38.54
N SER A 939 -2.26 25.45 37.26
CA SER A 939 -2.62 26.77 36.72
C SER A 939 -3.61 26.60 35.54
N ARG A 940 -3.73 27.61 34.66
CA ARG A 940 -4.59 27.51 33.46
C ARG A 940 -4.28 26.25 32.64
N GLY A 941 -3.01 25.84 32.57
CA GLY A 941 -2.62 24.52 32.08
C GLY A 941 -2.85 24.30 30.59
N ALA A 942 -2.43 25.24 29.74
CA ALA A 942 -2.60 25.08 28.29
C ALA A 942 -1.82 23.87 27.76
N VAL A 943 -0.60 23.69 28.25
CA VAL A 943 0.28 22.55 27.97
C VAL A 943 0.16 21.47 29.05
N GLN A 944 -0.23 21.80 30.28
CA GLN A 944 -0.46 20.85 31.40
C GLN A 944 -1.96 20.59 31.69
N ASP A 945 -2.67 19.63 31.09
CA ASP A 945 -2.49 19.06 29.77
C ASP A 945 -3.75 19.22 28.91
N ALA A 946 -4.20 20.48 28.79
CA ALA A 946 -5.25 20.80 27.83
C ALA A 946 -4.84 20.43 26.39
N SER A 947 -3.54 20.51 26.09
CA SER A 947 -2.96 20.21 24.78
C SER A 947 -3.01 18.72 24.41
N GLY A 948 -2.65 17.80 25.30
CA GLY A 948 -2.76 16.36 25.13
C GLY A 948 -4.22 15.92 25.05
N MET A 949 -5.07 16.42 25.94
CA MET A 949 -6.53 16.18 25.87
C MET A 949 -7.13 16.63 24.53
N SER A 950 -6.62 17.70 23.90
CA SER A 950 -7.07 18.10 22.57
C SER A 950 -6.72 17.08 21.47
N VAL A 951 -5.62 16.33 21.64
CA VAL A 951 -5.25 15.22 20.75
C VAL A 951 -6.15 14.02 21.02
N VAL A 952 -6.43 13.67 22.28
CA VAL A 952 -7.40 12.61 22.65
C VAL A 952 -8.78 12.89 22.02
N PHE A 953 -9.28 14.12 22.14
CA PHE A 953 -10.50 14.55 21.45
C PHE A 953 -10.39 14.44 19.94
N GLY A 954 -9.25 14.82 19.35
CA GLY A 954 -9.03 14.69 17.90
C GLY A 954 -9.08 13.24 17.40
N ILE A 955 -8.55 12.29 18.19
CA ILE A 955 -8.59 10.86 17.87
C ILE A 955 -10.03 10.34 18.01
N ALA A 956 -10.73 10.67 19.11
CA ALA A 956 -12.13 10.32 19.32
C ALA A 956 -13.03 10.84 18.19
N ASP A 957 -12.84 12.11 17.83
CA ASP A 957 -13.54 12.80 16.75
C ASP A 957 -13.32 12.13 15.40
N PHE A 958 -12.07 11.72 15.10
CA PHE A 958 -11.77 10.98 13.88
C PHE A 958 -12.55 9.67 13.79
N PHE A 959 -12.51 8.83 14.82
CA PHE A 959 -13.20 7.53 14.78
C PHE A 959 -14.73 7.71 14.71
N ALA A 960 -15.29 8.65 15.48
CA ALA A 960 -16.71 8.94 15.51
C ALA A 960 -17.22 9.51 14.17
N ARG A 961 -16.60 10.58 13.64
CA ARG A 961 -17.02 11.23 12.38
C ARG A 961 -16.89 10.33 11.17
N ASN A 962 -15.87 9.47 11.16
CA ASN A 962 -15.60 8.57 10.04
C ASN A 962 -16.28 7.22 10.16
N GLN A 963 -17.02 6.96 11.26
CA GLN A 963 -17.74 5.71 11.50
C GLN A 963 -16.85 4.47 11.36
N VAL A 964 -15.58 4.61 11.74
CA VAL A 964 -14.63 3.51 11.71
C VAL A 964 -15.06 2.52 12.80
N LYS A 965 -15.36 1.28 12.41
CA LYS A 965 -15.72 0.21 13.35
C LYS A 965 -14.44 -0.54 13.73
N PRO A 966 -13.87 -0.31 14.92
CA PRO A 966 -12.62 -0.94 15.29
C PRO A 966 -12.84 -2.43 15.62
N GLU A 967 -11.82 -3.26 15.40
CA GLU A 967 -11.86 -4.67 15.84
C GLU A 967 -11.87 -4.77 17.37
N LYS A 968 -11.09 -3.90 18.03
CA LYS A 968 -10.96 -3.77 19.48
C LYS A 968 -11.78 -2.57 19.97
N THR A 969 -12.27 -2.60 21.20
CA THR A 969 -12.95 -1.44 21.79
C THR A 969 -11.93 -0.33 22.05
N LEU A 970 -12.24 0.89 21.61
CA LEU A 970 -11.44 2.07 21.91
C LEU A 970 -12.05 2.80 23.10
N MET A 971 -11.26 2.98 24.17
CA MET A 971 -11.67 3.71 25.36
C MET A 971 -10.86 5.00 25.45
N PHE A 972 -11.55 6.12 25.39
CA PHE A 972 -11.00 7.45 25.55
C PHE A 972 -11.15 7.87 27.00
N VAL A 973 -10.04 8.20 27.65
CA VAL A 973 -10.03 8.49 29.09
C VAL A 973 -9.40 9.86 29.32
N SER A 974 -9.96 10.57 30.29
CA SER A 974 -9.33 11.73 30.89
C SER A 974 -9.12 11.49 32.37
N THR A 975 -7.86 11.39 32.76
CA THR A 975 -7.45 11.14 34.15
C THR A 975 -7.38 12.45 34.95
N ASP A 976 -7.34 12.32 36.27
CA ASP A 976 -7.27 13.39 37.27
C ASP A 976 -6.25 12.93 38.33
N SER A 977 -5.86 13.80 39.26
CA SER A 977 -4.85 13.58 40.31
C SER A 977 -3.42 13.35 39.81
N HIS A 978 -3.06 13.85 38.62
CA HIS A 978 -1.68 13.87 38.15
C HIS A 978 -0.76 14.63 39.13
N TYR A 979 -1.30 15.65 39.82
CA TYR A 979 -0.54 16.41 40.84
C TYR A 979 -0.81 15.97 42.29
N THR A 980 -1.64 14.94 42.52
CA THR A 980 -1.90 14.37 43.85
C THR A 980 -1.69 12.87 43.81
N ASP A 981 -0.44 12.45 43.66
CA ASP A 981 0.00 11.06 43.85
C ASP A 981 -0.62 10.01 42.88
N TYR A 982 -1.10 10.42 41.69
CA TYR A 982 -1.64 9.56 40.61
C TYR A 982 -2.81 8.64 41.02
N GLU A 983 -3.50 8.95 42.12
CA GLU A 983 -4.49 8.05 42.74
C GLU A 983 -5.63 7.67 41.79
N GLY A 984 -6.01 8.59 40.89
CA GLY A 984 -7.00 8.40 39.84
C GLY A 984 -6.57 7.41 38.76
N HIS A 985 -5.27 7.35 38.41
CA HIS A 985 -4.72 6.38 37.46
C HIS A 985 -4.75 4.97 38.07
N VAL A 986 -4.28 4.84 39.31
CA VAL A 986 -4.31 3.58 40.07
C VAL A 986 -5.75 3.10 40.26
N GLY A 987 -6.63 3.96 40.76
CA GLY A 987 -8.05 3.64 40.94
C GLY A 987 -8.74 3.30 39.62
N PHE A 988 -8.31 3.93 38.51
CA PHE A 988 -8.81 3.57 37.19
C PHE A 988 -8.44 2.11 36.84
N LEU A 989 -7.18 1.71 36.97
CA LEU A 989 -6.77 0.33 36.68
C LEU A 989 -7.41 -0.69 37.63
N GLU A 990 -7.58 -0.35 38.90
CA GLU A 990 -8.27 -1.20 39.88
C GLU A 990 -9.72 -1.45 39.49
N ASN A 991 -10.46 -0.41 39.07
CA ASN A 991 -11.84 -0.55 38.62
C ASN A 991 -11.94 -1.48 37.40
N ARG A 992 -11.05 -1.34 36.41
CA ARG A 992 -10.97 -2.23 35.23
C ARG A 992 -10.72 -3.68 35.63
N LYS A 993 -9.78 -3.92 36.54
CA LYS A 993 -9.50 -5.25 37.09
C LYS A 993 -10.71 -5.85 37.82
N GLN A 994 -11.45 -5.04 38.58
CA GLN A 994 -12.67 -5.46 39.28
C GLN A 994 -13.79 -5.79 38.30
N ASN A 995 -13.92 -5.00 37.23
CA ASN A 995 -14.93 -5.18 36.18
C ASN A 995 -14.57 -6.28 35.17
N GLN A 996 -13.38 -6.88 35.27
CA GLN A 996 -12.84 -7.86 34.32
C GLN A 996 -12.68 -7.30 32.89
N GLU A 997 -12.39 -5.99 32.81
CA GLU A 997 -12.12 -5.29 31.55
C GLU A 997 -10.64 -5.48 31.17
N GLN A 998 -10.37 -5.99 29.97
CA GLN A 998 -9.01 -6.32 29.53
C GLN A 998 -8.43 -5.21 28.65
N ILE A 999 -7.52 -4.42 29.23
CA ILE A 999 -6.71 -3.46 28.46
C ILE A 999 -5.53 -4.21 27.83
N ILE A 1000 -5.39 -4.12 26.51
CA ILE A 1000 -4.34 -4.79 25.73
C ILE A 1000 -3.23 -3.83 25.27
N LEU A 1001 -3.50 -2.53 25.22
CA LEU A 1001 -2.58 -1.50 24.77
C LEU A 1001 -3.00 -0.13 25.29
N ASP A 1002 -2.02 0.69 25.63
CA ASP A 1002 -2.21 2.04 26.14
C ASP A 1002 -1.50 3.08 25.26
N PHE A 1003 -2.22 4.16 24.92
CA PHE A 1003 -1.69 5.33 24.23
C PHE A 1003 -1.93 6.57 25.09
N ALA A 1004 -0.86 7.09 25.69
CA ALA A 1004 -0.88 8.36 26.42
C ALA A 1004 -0.29 9.48 25.55
N VAL A 1005 -0.85 10.69 25.63
CA VAL A 1005 -0.35 11.86 24.90
C VAL A 1005 -0.40 13.11 25.76
N GLU A 1006 0.76 13.67 26.06
CA GLU A 1006 0.92 14.77 26.99
C GLU A 1006 1.75 15.91 26.40
N HIS A 1007 1.46 17.14 26.84
CA HIS A 1007 2.31 18.32 26.74
C HIS A 1007 2.78 18.70 25.32
N ILE A 1008 1.85 19.09 24.45
CA ILE A 1008 2.17 19.60 23.11
C ILE A 1008 2.69 21.05 23.18
N ALA A 1009 3.97 21.18 23.48
CA ALA A 1009 4.62 22.41 23.91
C ALA A 1009 5.48 23.10 22.84
N GLN A 1010 5.55 24.44 22.92
CA GLN A 1010 6.59 25.25 22.25
C GLN A 1010 7.89 25.21 23.06
N GLU A 1011 9.00 25.10 22.33
CA GLU A 1011 10.31 25.23 22.95
C GLU A 1011 10.57 26.67 23.42
N MET A 1012 10.97 26.79 24.69
CA MET A 1012 11.41 28.05 25.28
C MET A 1012 12.93 28.12 25.50
N ASP A 1013 13.44 29.34 25.61
CA ASP A 1013 14.78 29.69 26.08
C ASP A 1013 14.67 30.79 27.14
N LEU A 1014 15.76 31.08 27.85
CA LEU A 1014 15.83 32.18 28.81
C LEU A 1014 16.91 33.20 28.39
N ASP A 1015 16.56 34.48 28.43
CA ASP A 1015 17.52 35.57 28.21
C ASP A 1015 18.43 35.83 29.44
N GLU A 1016 19.37 36.76 29.35
CA GLU A 1016 20.28 37.15 30.45
C GLU A 1016 19.58 37.65 31.73
N ASN A 1017 18.31 38.02 31.64
CA ASN A 1017 17.47 38.49 32.74
C ASN A 1017 16.39 37.46 33.12
N ASN A 1018 16.55 36.20 32.71
CA ASN A 1018 15.61 35.11 32.95
C ASN A 1018 14.18 35.38 32.41
N GLN A 1019 14.07 36.13 31.31
CA GLN A 1019 12.81 36.31 30.59
C GLN A 1019 12.62 35.23 29.52
N ILE A 1020 11.38 34.79 29.32
CA ILE A 1020 11.06 33.70 28.38
C ILE A 1020 11.21 34.17 26.93
N ILE A 1021 11.95 33.40 26.13
CA ILE A 1021 12.00 33.50 24.67
C ILE A 1021 11.33 32.26 24.09
N LEU A 1022 10.29 32.43 23.27
CA LEU A 1022 9.70 31.32 22.51
C LEU A 1022 10.42 31.17 21.17
N THR A 1023 10.88 29.96 20.86
CA THR A 1023 11.69 29.71 19.67
C THR A 1023 10.86 29.50 18.40
N GLY A 1024 9.59 29.15 18.55
CA GLY A 1024 8.71 28.74 17.45
C GLY A 1024 8.88 27.29 16.99
N GLU A 1025 9.84 26.56 17.57
CA GLU A 1025 10.03 25.12 17.36
C GLU A 1025 9.25 24.33 18.44
N PRO A 1026 8.98 23.02 18.22
CA PRO A 1026 8.42 22.19 19.26
C PRO A 1026 9.45 21.94 20.38
N GLU A 1027 8.95 21.79 21.62
CA GLU A 1027 9.74 21.24 22.71
C GLU A 1027 10.23 19.82 22.36
N THR A 1028 11.39 19.42 22.88
CA THR A 1028 11.88 18.05 22.70
C THR A 1028 10.91 17.08 23.35
N ARG A 1029 10.45 16.11 22.58
CA ARG A 1029 9.48 15.11 23.02
C ARG A 1029 10.19 13.82 23.41
N MET A 1030 9.57 13.11 24.32
CA MET A 1030 9.95 11.78 24.76
C MET A 1030 8.79 10.85 24.41
N ILE A 1031 9.08 9.74 23.74
CA ILE A 1031 8.14 8.65 23.52
C ILE A 1031 8.62 7.43 24.26
N TYR A 1032 7.99 7.12 25.39
CA TYR A 1032 8.15 5.85 26.08
C TYR A 1032 7.32 4.79 25.36
N VAL A 1033 7.98 3.75 24.86
CA VAL A 1033 7.31 2.73 24.04
C VAL A 1033 7.75 1.34 24.45
N SER A 1034 6.78 0.47 24.71
CA SER A 1034 7.06 -0.92 25.04
C SER A 1034 7.73 -1.63 23.87
N ASP A 1035 8.90 -2.24 24.10
CA ASP A 1035 9.61 -3.01 23.07
C ASP A 1035 9.05 -4.43 22.93
N THR A 1036 7.75 -4.52 22.64
CA THR A 1036 7.03 -5.78 22.45
C THR A 1036 6.15 -5.72 21.21
N GLY A 1037 6.03 -6.86 20.52
CA GLY A 1037 5.17 -7.04 19.34
C GLY A 1037 5.38 -6.04 18.20
N GLY A 1038 6.54 -5.37 18.12
CA GLY A 1038 6.89 -4.40 17.07
C GLY A 1038 6.43 -2.96 17.31
N LEU A 1039 5.95 -2.62 18.52
CA LEU A 1039 5.47 -1.26 18.84
C LEU A 1039 6.54 -0.18 18.69
N LEU A 1040 7.79 -0.43 19.13
CA LEU A 1040 8.91 0.51 18.94
C LEU A 1040 9.16 0.83 17.46
N ALA A 1041 9.14 -0.19 16.61
CA ALA A 1041 9.30 -0.01 15.17
C ALA A 1041 8.14 0.79 14.57
N LEU A 1042 6.90 0.52 15.01
CA LEU A 1042 5.71 1.25 14.59
C LEU A 1042 5.76 2.73 15.01
N ALA A 1043 6.22 3.04 16.22
CA ALA A 1043 6.37 4.42 16.70
C ALA A 1043 7.43 5.20 15.90
N LYS A 1044 8.59 4.56 15.63
CA LYS A 1044 9.64 5.13 14.77
C LYS A 1044 9.14 5.36 13.34
N GLU A 1045 8.38 4.41 12.78
CA GLU A 1045 7.75 4.53 11.47
C GLU A 1045 6.77 5.71 11.43
N ALA A 1046 5.90 5.85 12.42
CA ALA A 1046 4.93 6.95 12.51
C ALA A 1046 5.63 8.32 12.60
N ALA A 1047 6.72 8.43 13.37
CA ALA A 1047 7.50 9.65 13.46
C ALA A 1047 8.17 10.02 12.13
N ALA A 1048 8.68 9.04 11.40
CA ALA A 1048 9.25 9.24 10.08
C ALA A 1048 8.21 9.69 9.05
N ILE A 1049 7.02 9.07 9.04
CA ILE A 1049 5.94 9.42 8.10
C ILE A 1049 5.42 10.84 8.33
N TYR A 1050 5.15 11.22 9.58
CA TYR A 1050 4.47 12.49 9.90
C TYR A 1050 5.42 13.60 10.34
N GLY A 1051 6.73 13.35 10.41
CA GLY A 1051 7.72 14.36 10.74
C GLY A 1051 7.69 14.79 12.21
N LEU A 1052 7.69 13.84 13.14
CA LEU A 1052 7.77 14.13 14.59
C LEU A 1052 9.22 14.45 14.99
N GLU A 1053 9.82 15.49 14.41
CA GLU A 1053 11.19 15.94 14.70
C GLU A 1053 11.39 16.29 16.18
N LYS A 1054 12.63 16.15 16.68
CA LYS A 1054 13.00 16.35 18.09
C LYS A 1054 12.27 15.40 19.03
N THR A 1055 12.19 14.13 18.64
CA THR A 1055 11.56 13.08 19.45
C THR A 1055 12.57 12.03 19.83
N VAL A 1056 12.78 11.84 21.13
CA VAL A 1056 13.59 10.77 21.70
C VAL A 1056 12.68 9.58 22.00
N PHE A 1057 13.03 8.40 21.52
CA PHE A 1057 12.36 7.14 21.83
C PHE A 1057 13.06 6.46 22.99
N PHE A 1058 12.28 6.09 24.00
CA PHE A 1058 12.71 5.34 25.16
C PHE A 1058 12.07 3.94 25.14
N PRO A 1059 12.82 2.89 24.75
CA PRO A 1059 12.31 1.52 24.77
C PRO A 1059 12.11 1.02 26.20
N VAL A 1060 10.86 0.86 26.63
CA VAL A 1060 10.56 0.36 27.99
C VAL A 1060 10.27 -1.13 27.98
N ARG A 1061 10.76 -1.83 29.01
CA ARG A 1061 10.57 -3.27 29.23
C ARG A 1061 9.78 -3.46 30.52
N LYS A 1062 8.93 -4.48 30.58
CA LYS A 1062 8.09 -4.75 31.76
C LYS A 1062 8.93 -4.80 33.04
N GLN A 1063 8.59 -3.97 34.02
CA GLN A 1063 9.13 -4.12 35.37
C GLN A 1063 8.29 -5.09 36.21
N SER A 1064 8.96 -5.83 37.08
CA SER A 1064 8.35 -6.59 38.17
C SER A 1064 8.73 -5.92 39.49
N SER A 1065 7.83 -5.13 40.07
CA SER A 1065 7.86 -4.53 41.43
C SER A 1065 9.25 -4.17 42.00
N GLY A 1066 9.58 -2.87 42.09
CA GLY A 1066 10.82 -2.35 42.68
C GLY A 1066 10.75 -0.85 43.00
N ALA A 1067 11.88 -0.27 43.42
CA ALA A 1067 12.02 1.19 43.51
C ALA A 1067 12.17 1.79 42.11
N TYR A 1068 11.67 3.02 41.91
CA TYR A 1068 11.76 3.74 40.65
C TYR A 1068 13.21 3.81 40.13
N THR A 1069 13.39 3.57 38.84
CA THR A 1069 14.65 3.56 38.10
C THR A 1069 14.54 4.46 36.87
N ASN A 1070 15.66 4.87 36.29
CA ASN A 1070 15.66 5.66 35.05
C ASN A 1070 15.04 4.91 33.84
N ASP A 1071 14.84 3.60 33.96
CA ASP A 1071 14.22 2.77 32.92
C ASP A 1071 12.67 2.78 32.99
N ASP A 1072 12.11 3.47 34.00
CA ASP A 1072 10.66 3.56 34.19
C ASP A 1072 10.03 4.69 33.37
N VAL A 1073 8.76 4.51 33.05
CA VAL A 1073 7.96 5.50 32.32
C VAL A 1073 7.71 6.72 33.23
N CYS A 1074 8.06 7.93 32.78
CA CYS A 1074 7.82 9.17 33.53
C CYS A 1074 6.63 9.98 32.99
N SER A 1075 5.48 9.31 32.83
CA SER A 1075 4.27 9.85 32.20
C SER A 1075 3.02 9.27 32.84
N ASP A 1076 1.83 9.72 32.42
CA ASP A 1076 0.53 9.14 32.83
C ASP A 1076 0.41 7.62 32.51
N ALA A 1077 1.25 7.09 31.64
CA ALA A 1077 1.33 5.67 31.32
C ALA A 1077 2.14 4.82 32.32
N TYR A 1078 2.71 5.40 33.40
CA TYR A 1078 3.53 4.67 34.37
C TYR A 1078 2.78 3.47 34.98
N ASP A 1079 1.62 3.72 35.58
CA ASP A 1079 0.84 2.67 36.26
C ASP A 1079 0.36 1.60 35.27
N PHE A 1080 0.08 1.98 34.02
CA PHE A 1080 -0.30 1.06 32.95
C PHE A 1080 0.86 0.12 32.60
N ASN A 1081 2.07 0.67 32.41
CA ASN A 1081 3.26 -0.14 32.14
C ASN A 1081 3.61 -1.04 33.33
N ALA A 1082 3.52 -0.51 34.56
CA ALA A 1082 3.75 -1.25 35.80
C ALA A 1082 2.74 -2.41 35.98
N ALA A 1083 1.50 -2.24 35.52
CA ALA A 1083 0.49 -3.30 35.45
C ALA A 1083 0.78 -4.35 34.35
N GLY A 1084 1.80 -4.14 33.51
CA GLY A 1084 2.20 -5.02 32.43
C GLY A 1084 1.45 -4.78 31.11
N ILE A 1085 0.77 -3.65 30.98
CA ILE A 1085 0.11 -3.22 29.74
C ILE A 1085 1.18 -2.59 28.83
N PRO A 1086 1.30 -3.00 27.56
CA PRO A 1086 2.16 -2.31 26.61
C PRO A 1086 1.71 -0.86 26.43
N VAL A 1087 2.66 0.07 26.41
CA VAL A 1087 2.40 1.52 26.34
C VAL A 1087 3.09 2.17 25.13
N VAL A 1088 2.47 3.24 24.61
CA VAL A 1088 3.07 4.26 23.76
C VAL A 1088 2.69 5.61 24.35
N SER A 1089 3.59 6.22 25.11
CA SER A 1089 3.36 7.47 25.81
C SER A 1089 4.27 8.57 25.29
N LEU A 1090 3.67 9.66 24.81
CA LEU A 1090 4.39 10.86 24.38
C LEU A 1090 4.22 11.93 25.44
N LEU A 1091 5.33 12.56 25.84
CA LEU A 1091 5.28 13.80 26.61
C LEU A 1091 6.40 14.77 26.18
N ALA A 1092 6.26 16.04 26.59
CA ALA A 1092 7.33 17.02 26.57
C ALA A 1092 7.45 17.69 27.93
N ALA A 1093 8.62 18.23 28.26
CA ALA A 1093 8.91 18.73 29.60
C ALA A 1093 9.43 20.19 29.58
N PRO A 1094 8.58 21.18 29.21
CA PRO A 1094 8.98 22.58 29.16
C PRO A 1094 9.04 23.22 30.56
N MET A 1095 10.02 24.08 30.83
CA MET A 1095 10.18 24.71 32.16
C MET A 1095 8.98 25.52 32.67
N TYR A 1096 8.08 25.96 31.78
CA TYR A 1096 6.89 26.71 32.18
C TYR A 1096 5.71 25.80 32.61
N LEU A 1097 5.84 24.47 32.57
CA LEU A 1097 4.72 23.53 32.78
C LEU A 1097 4.01 23.75 34.12
N PHE A 1098 4.78 23.93 35.21
CA PHE A 1098 4.28 24.20 36.56
C PHE A 1098 4.26 25.70 36.91
N HIS A 1099 4.26 26.57 35.89
CA HIS A 1099 4.25 28.02 36.03
C HIS A 1099 2.92 28.61 35.53
N ASN A 1100 2.48 29.74 36.09
CA ASN A 1100 1.23 30.40 35.70
C ASN A 1100 1.26 31.04 34.28
N SER A 1101 2.43 31.02 33.62
CA SER A 1101 2.60 31.39 32.21
C SER A 1101 2.28 30.25 31.26
N ASP A 1102 1.90 29.06 31.73
CA ASP A 1102 1.37 28.01 30.86
C ASP A 1102 0.01 28.43 30.28
N THR A 1103 0.09 28.99 29.07
CA THR A 1103 -0.96 29.76 28.40
C THR A 1103 -1.01 29.37 26.93
N LEU A 1104 -2.02 29.83 26.19
CA LEU A 1104 -2.31 29.35 24.84
C LEU A 1104 -1.14 29.54 23.86
N GLU A 1105 -0.33 30.58 24.02
CA GLU A 1105 0.87 30.83 23.22
C GLU A 1105 1.98 29.79 23.42
N LYS A 1106 1.93 29.02 24.51
CA LYS A 1106 2.89 27.96 24.82
C LYS A 1106 2.58 26.64 24.12
N VAL A 1107 1.44 26.53 23.47
CA VAL A 1107 1.07 25.34 22.68
C VAL A 1107 1.72 25.43 21.30
N HIS A 1108 2.49 24.40 20.93
CA HIS A 1108 3.05 24.34 19.57
C HIS A 1108 2.01 23.82 18.58
N GLN A 1109 1.22 24.76 18.05
CA GLN A 1109 0.06 24.46 17.20
C GLN A 1109 0.34 23.52 16.01
N PRO A 1110 1.46 23.65 15.26
CA PRO A 1110 1.75 22.70 14.18
C PRO A 1110 1.88 21.24 14.67
N SER A 1111 2.38 21.05 15.90
CA SER A 1111 2.53 19.71 16.47
C SER A 1111 1.22 19.04 16.86
N LEU A 1112 0.16 19.80 17.16
CA LEU A 1112 -1.15 19.21 17.47
C LEU A 1112 -1.62 18.27 16.36
N LYS A 1113 -1.55 18.75 15.12
CA LYS A 1113 -1.98 17.96 13.94
C LYS A 1113 -1.00 16.84 13.58
N ILE A 1114 0.30 17.08 13.76
CA ILE A 1114 1.35 16.08 13.48
C ILE A 1114 1.22 14.90 14.45
N VAL A 1115 1.07 15.18 15.75
CA VAL A 1115 0.93 14.14 16.79
C VAL A 1115 -0.40 13.40 16.64
N LEU A 1116 -1.51 14.10 16.37
CA LEU A 1116 -2.80 13.48 16.06
C LEU A 1116 -2.68 12.43 14.95
N ARG A 1117 -2.02 12.78 13.84
CA ARG A 1117 -1.87 11.87 12.69
C ARG A 1117 -0.96 10.69 12.97
N ALA A 1118 0.14 10.90 13.70
CA ALA A 1118 1.02 9.81 14.12
C ALA A 1118 0.30 8.83 15.05
N TYR A 1119 -0.45 9.32 16.04
CA TYR A 1119 -1.23 8.47 16.92
C TYR A 1119 -2.34 7.73 16.18
N LEU A 1120 -3.07 8.39 15.28
CA LEU A 1120 -4.05 7.71 14.43
C LEU A 1120 -3.41 6.58 13.61
N TYR A 1121 -2.22 6.79 13.04
CA TYR A 1121 -1.51 5.75 12.29
C TYR A 1121 -1.14 4.55 13.17
N MET A 1122 -0.56 4.81 14.35
CA MET A 1122 -0.19 3.76 15.30
C MET A 1122 -1.42 2.98 15.80
N ILE A 1123 -2.49 3.67 16.18
CA ILE A 1123 -3.74 3.05 16.66
C ILE A 1123 -4.38 2.22 15.56
N LEU A 1124 -4.52 2.76 14.34
CA LEU A 1124 -5.11 2.02 13.22
C LEU A 1124 -4.27 0.77 12.93
N LYS A 1125 -2.94 0.86 12.84
CA LYS A 1125 -2.07 -0.31 12.67
C LYS A 1125 -2.23 -1.34 13.80
N ALA A 1126 -2.35 -0.88 15.04
CA ALA A 1126 -2.46 -1.74 16.20
C ALA A 1126 -3.76 -2.58 16.22
N LEU A 1127 -4.88 -2.06 15.68
CA LEU A 1127 -6.19 -2.74 15.68
C LEU A 1127 -6.15 -4.16 15.09
N PHE A 1128 -5.30 -4.39 14.08
CA PHE A 1128 -5.13 -5.69 13.45
C PHE A 1128 -3.73 -6.28 13.69
N GLN A 1129 -2.86 -5.66 14.48
CA GLN A 1129 -1.55 -6.22 14.80
C GLN A 1129 -1.57 -6.95 16.15
N PHE A 1130 -2.30 -6.43 17.13
CA PHE A 1130 -2.39 -6.99 18.48
C PHE A 1130 -3.67 -7.80 18.70
#